data_AF-A0A496S7D0-F1
#
_entry.id   AF-A0A496S7D0-F1
#
_cell.length_a   1.000
_cell.length_b   1.000
_cell.length_c   1.000
_cell.angle_alpha   90.00
_cell.angle_beta   90.00
_cell.angle_gamma   90.00
#
_symmetry.space_group_name_H-M   'P 1'
#
loop_
_entity.id
_entity.type
_entity.pdbx_description
1 polymer ?
#
loop_
_entity_poly.entity_id
_entity_poly.type
_entity_poly.pdbx_seq_one_letter_code
_entity_poly.pdbx_strand_id
1 'polypeptide(L)'
;MKKVISKEALSEQRRYTRLNTILPVEFRILSQDQQSLSDWLAGFSNNISRSGICVFSNLIPPELWKSLKDKETIFQLRIHIPFSWKTISTRGKLVWHRRGKVREANFSLGLEFLDLSEKERKNLIFFTYWRNFIPKVSLSTIIVLTFSLLYLYYQNQKILNYNRKIAKELVETSLELNLKKEVLEQNQAVVKMFRGKLNRVNRDLEKTKEELALWEKEYEHLKKERKNLLKEFLSSEEALEKEREIQEKIAHLQRKLSLLIQENKSLQDKLKEAKALTASSQRELRRIQERKQLLEKFTVKDMYKWIRNHQNLKTGLVVSFEGGFTLSGWAFTYDQALCVNVFLLFSDFERAKNILDFYKYKAKTYQGGFLNAYYVDDGSPCEYIVHAGPNIWLGLGILRYTEATSDKSYLNLAERIAKFVLSLQDSEGGIIGGPKVSWYSTEHNLDAYAFFKGLYKLTEKSEYLLAQERVKTWLKKYSYTKKDIPINRGKGDSTIATDTYAWSIASLGAEELISLEMDPDEILEFAIENCRVKNYLEREDKKILVEGFDFARIRHLPRGGVISCEWTAQMVLAFQIMANYYQKKSQLPKANYYQGLARHYLSELEKMIISSPSPTGQGKGCLPYASSSSADTGHGWRTPQGKRVCSLASTSYYIFAYYGYNPLAPDLGFKKLSSSE
;
A
#
# COMPACT_ATOMS: atom_id res chain seq x y z
N MET A 1 73.27 -58.72 -2.41
CA MET A 1 72.68 -59.43 -3.56
C MET A 1 71.40 -58.73 -4.00
N LYS A 2 71.49 -57.98 -5.10
CA LYS A 2 70.35 -57.32 -5.76
C LYS A 2 69.55 -58.41 -6.50
N LYS A 3 68.31 -58.65 -6.08
CA LYS A 3 67.35 -59.40 -6.91
C LYS A 3 66.83 -58.44 -7.97
N VAL A 4 67.50 -58.45 -9.11
CA VAL A 4 67.05 -57.85 -10.37
C VAL A 4 65.79 -58.60 -10.76
N ILE A 5 64.63 -58.04 -10.41
CA ILE A 5 63.36 -58.38 -11.06
C ILE A 5 63.28 -57.47 -12.27
N SER A 6 63.19 -58.11 -13.43
CA SER A 6 63.17 -57.56 -14.78
C SER A 6 62.29 -56.31 -14.91
N LYS A 7 62.89 -55.27 -15.52
CA LYS A 7 62.23 -54.00 -15.86
C LYS A 7 61.21 -54.14 -17.01
N GLU A 8 61.04 -55.33 -17.57
CA GLU A 8 60.16 -55.60 -18.72
C GLU A 8 58.75 -56.08 -18.33
N ALA A 9 58.51 -56.46 -17.07
CA ALA A 9 57.18 -56.91 -16.60
C ALA A 9 56.32 -55.80 -15.95
N LEU A 10 56.77 -54.54 -15.96
CA LEU A 10 56.12 -53.40 -15.29
C LEU A 10 55.70 -52.26 -16.24
N SER A 11 55.75 -52.46 -17.56
CA SER A 11 55.45 -51.40 -18.54
C SER A 11 53.99 -51.31 -19.02
N GLU A 12 53.06 -52.14 -18.53
CA GLU A 12 51.61 -51.91 -18.72
C GLU A 12 50.99 -51.20 -17.50
N GLN A 13 51.49 -50.02 -17.18
CA GLN A 13 50.86 -49.14 -16.19
C GLN A 13 49.53 -48.58 -16.72
N ARG A 14 48.44 -49.31 -16.44
CA ARG A 14 47.12 -48.79 -16.00
C ARG A 14 46.68 -47.41 -16.55
N ARG A 15 46.43 -47.29 -17.85
CA ARG A 15 45.65 -46.17 -18.42
C ARG A 15 44.15 -46.50 -18.39
N TYR A 16 43.55 -46.54 -17.21
CA TYR A 16 42.09 -46.68 -17.07
C TYR A 16 41.50 -45.52 -16.27
N THR A 17 40.28 -45.11 -16.63
CA THR A 17 39.47 -44.18 -15.84
C THR A 17 38.69 -45.01 -14.83
N ARG A 18 38.98 -44.82 -13.55
CA ARG A 18 38.19 -45.42 -12.48
C ARG A 18 36.91 -44.61 -12.28
N LEU A 19 35.79 -45.32 -12.24
CA LEU A 19 34.47 -44.80 -11.92
C LEU A 19 34.24 -44.86 -10.41
N ASN A 20 33.56 -43.84 -9.88
CA ASN A 20 33.08 -43.83 -8.49
C ASN A 20 31.77 -44.62 -8.32
N THR A 21 31.28 -45.26 -9.38
CA THR A 21 30.08 -46.10 -9.40
C THR A 21 30.34 -47.41 -10.10
N ILE A 22 29.49 -48.40 -9.83
CA ILE A 22 29.57 -49.73 -10.40
C ILE A 22 28.74 -49.78 -11.69
N LEU A 23 29.33 -50.29 -12.77
CA LEU A 23 28.65 -50.61 -14.01
C LEU A 23 28.27 -52.09 -14.04
N PRO A 24 26.99 -52.44 -14.20
CA PRO A 24 26.58 -53.81 -14.40
C PRO A 24 27.10 -54.33 -15.74
N VAL A 25 27.73 -55.50 -15.71
CA VAL A 25 28.25 -56.17 -16.90
C VAL A 25 27.78 -57.62 -16.87
N GLU A 26 27.02 -58.04 -17.87
CA GLU A 26 26.78 -59.45 -18.09
C GLU A 26 27.86 -59.97 -19.05
N PHE A 27 28.37 -61.16 -18.79
CA PHE A 27 29.36 -61.79 -19.66
C PHE A 27 29.11 -63.29 -19.81
N ARG A 28 29.47 -63.83 -20.98
CA ARG A 28 29.54 -65.28 -21.21
C ARG A 28 30.80 -65.64 -21.94
N ILE A 29 31.28 -66.86 -21.72
CA ILE A 29 32.52 -67.37 -22.31
C ILE A 29 32.20 -68.03 -23.66
N LEU A 30 33.02 -67.76 -24.67
CA LEU A 30 32.90 -68.34 -26.01
C LEU A 30 34.09 -69.25 -26.30
N SER A 31 33.85 -70.32 -27.06
CA SER A 31 34.88 -71.17 -27.66
C SER A 31 35.61 -70.44 -28.79
N GLN A 32 36.73 -70.99 -29.27
CA GLN A 32 37.44 -70.48 -30.46
C GLN A 32 36.53 -70.45 -31.70
N ASP A 33 35.57 -71.39 -31.78
CA ASP A 33 34.54 -71.45 -32.83
C ASP A 33 33.30 -70.57 -32.53
N GLN A 34 33.39 -69.65 -31.57
CA GLN A 34 32.33 -68.72 -31.15
C GLN A 34 31.05 -69.37 -30.57
N GLN A 35 31.08 -70.67 -30.25
CA GLN A 35 30.00 -71.33 -29.52
C GLN A 35 30.00 -70.95 -28.03
N SER A 36 28.81 -70.82 -27.44
CA SER A 36 28.64 -70.43 -26.03
C SER A 36 29.06 -71.56 -25.10
N LEU A 37 30.09 -71.33 -24.28
CA LEU A 37 30.59 -72.29 -23.28
C LEU A 37 29.98 -72.06 -21.89
N SER A 38 29.29 -70.93 -21.68
CA SER A 38 28.59 -70.63 -20.44
C SER A 38 27.26 -69.92 -20.70
N ASP A 39 26.38 -69.96 -19.71
CA ASP A 39 25.27 -69.01 -19.60
C ASP A 39 25.78 -67.59 -19.31
N TRP A 40 24.86 -66.61 -19.36
CA TRP A 40 25.17 -65.23 -18.98
C TRP A 40 25.43 -65.15 -17.47
N LEU A 41 26.65 -64.79 -17.12
CA LEU A 41 27.09 -64.55 -15.76
C LEU A 41 27.05 -63.06 -15.44
N ALA A 42 26.58 -62.73 -14.24
CA ALA A 42 26.59 -61.37 -13.75
C ALA A 42 27.97 -60.97 -13.22
N GLY A 43 28.38 -59.77 -13.56
CA GLY A 43 29.57 -59.12 -13.08
C GLY A 43 29.39 -57.62 -13.03
N PHE A 44 30.45 -56.94 -12.62
CA PHE A 44 30.43 -55.51 -12.52
C PHE A 44 31.80 -54.89 -12.77
N SER A 45 31.83 -53.63 -13.18
CA SER A 45 33.08 -52.91 -13.42
C SER A 45 33.08 -51.52 -12.81
N ASN A 46 34.25 -51.09 -12.33
CA ASN A 46 34.53 -49.70 -11.98
C ASN A 46 35.81 -49.19 -12.65
N ASN A 47 36.44 -49.97 -13.54
CA ASN A 47 37.66 -49.57 -14.24
C ASN A 47 37.49 -49.83 -15.73
N ILE A 48 37.44 -48.75 -16.51
CA ILE A 48 37.28 -48.79 -17.96
C ILE A 48 38.39 -47.97 -18.61
N SER A 49 38.95 -48.48 -19.71
CA SER A 49 39.84 -47.74 -20.59
C SER A 49 39.25 -47.65 -21.99
N ARG A 50 39.93 -46.93 -22.89
CA ARG A 50 39.54 -46.88 -24.32
C ARG A 50 39.65 -48.25 -25.00
N SER A 51 40.51 -49.13 -24.50
CA SER A 51 40.80 -50.43 -25.10
C SER A 51 40.21 -51.61 -24.33
N GLY A 52 39.72 -51.43 -23.10
CA GLY A 52 39.26 -52.57 -22.31
C GLY A 52 38.50 -52.23 -21.04
N ILE A 53 38.07 -53.27 -20.34
CA ILE A 53 37.28 -53.22 -19.11
C ILE A 53 37.77 -54.26 -18.11
N CYS A 54 37.80 -53.89 -16.82
CA CYS A 54 38.04 -54.83 -15.74
C CYS A 54 36.71 -55.31 -15.17
N VAL A 55 36.36 -56.58 -15.35
CA VAL A 55 35.13 -57.18 -14.85
C VAL A 55 35.41 -57.92 -13.55
N PHE A 56 34.60 -57.65 -12.54
CA PHE A 56 34.61 -58.30 -11.24
C PHE A 56 33.38 -59.20 -11.13
N SER A 57 33.55 -60.43 -10.66
CA SER A 57 32.43 -61.36 -10.46
C SER A 57 32.67 -62.30 -9.28
N ASN A 58 31.57 -62.79 -8.69
CA ASN A 58 31.55 -63.85 -7.69
C ASN A 58 31.01 -65.18 -8.22
N LEU A 59 30.45 -65.17 -9.43
CA LEU A 59 29.58 -66.21 -9.92
C LEU A 59 30.25 -67.11 -10.98
N ILE A 60 31.59 -67.09 -11.05
CA ILE A 60 32.32 -67.94 -12.01
C ILE A 60 32.50 -69.33 -11.39
N PRO A 61 31.94 -70.40 -12.01
CA PRO A 61 32.11 -71.75 -11.49
C PRO A 61 33.58 -72.20 -11.53
N PRO A 62 34.04 -73.02 -10.56
CA PRO A 62 35.45 -73.44 -10.48
C PRO A 62 35.95 -74.19 -11.72
N GLU A 63 35.08 -74.92 -12.42
CA GLU A 63 35.41 -75.67 -13.64
C GLU A 63 35.68 -74.74 -14.80
N LEU A 64 34.80 -73.75 -15.01
CA LEU A 64 34.97 -72.69 -16.00
C LEU A 64 36.22 -71.85 -15.69
N TRP A 65 36.53 -71.56 -14.42
CA TRP A 65 37.74 -70.81 -14.05
C TRP A 65 39.04 -71.53 -14.45
N LYS A 66 39.10 -72.87 -14.31
CA LYS A 66 40.27 -73.66 -14.70
C LYS A 66 40.46 -73.74 -16.22
N SER A 67 39.38 -73.56 -16.99
CA SER A 67 39.40 -73.57 -18.45
C SER A 67 39.84 -72.25 -19.09
N LEU A 68 39.94 -71.17 -18.30
CA LEU A 68 40.37 -69.86 -18.79
C LEU A 68 41.87 -69.90 -19.11
N LYS A 69 42.19 -69.76 -20.40
CA LYS A 69 43.55 -69.53 -20.88
C LYS A 69 43.74 -68.07 -21.25
N ASP A 70 44.74 -67.43 -20.66
CA ASP A 70 45.16 -66.07 -21.01
C ASP A 70 45.41 -65.97 -22.52
N LYS A 71 44.92 -64.90 -23.16
CA LYS A 71 45.08 -64.60 -24.59
C LYS A 71 44.43 -65.58 -25.59
N GLU A 72 43.73 -66.61 -25.14
CA GLU A 72 42.99 -67.54 -26.01
C GLU A 72 41.46 -67.51 -25.78
N THR A 73 41.03 -67.01 -24.62
CA THR A 73 39.60 -67.00 -24.25
C THR A 73 38.90 -65.72 -24.71
N ILE A 74 37.76 -65.87 -25.41
CA ILE A 74 36.91 -64.76 -25.85
C ILE A 74 35.66 -64.71 -24.96
N PHE A 75 35.31 -63.50 -24.53
CA PHE A 75 34.11 -63.21 -23.77
C PHE A 75 33.14 -62.41 -24.64
N GLN A 76 31.85 -62.71 -24.57
CA GLN A 76 30.83 -61.78 -25.03
C GLN A 76 30.34 -60.97 -23.84
N LEU A 77 30.31 -59.65 -23.99
CA LEU A 77 29.98 -58.68 -22.96
C LEU A 77 28.69 -57.94 -23.32
N ARG A 78 27.89 -57.65 -22.30
CA ARG A 78 26.78 -56.71 -22.31
C ARG A 78 27.00 -55.72 -21.18
N ILE A 79 27.40 -54.49 -21.55
CA ILE A 79 27.64 -53.41 -20.61
C ILE A 79 26.39 -52.56 -20.53
N HIS A 80 25.75 -52.56 -19.36
CA HIS A 80 24.58 -51.75 -19.10
C HIS A 80 25.03 -50.38 -18.63
N ILE A 81 24.77 -49.36 -19.44
CA ILE A 81 25.03 -47.97 -19.06
C ILE A 81 23.79 -47.45 -18.29
N PRO A 82 23.91 -47.08 -17.02
CA PRO A 82 22.80 -46.52 -16.25
C PRO A 82 22.19 -45.30 -16.95
N PHE A 83 20.86 -45.22 -16.99
CA PHE A 83 20.09 -44.16 -17.66
C PHE A 83 20.24 -44.09 -19.20
N SER A 84 20.87 -45.09 -19.82
CA SER A 84 20.85 -45.31 -21.27
C SER A 84 19.90 -46.47 -21.59
N TRP A 85 19.07 -46.31 -22.61
CA TRP A 85 18.19 -47.37 -23.13
C TRP A 85 18.95 -48.39 -24.00
N LYS A 86 20.26 -48.18 -24.23
CA LYS A 86 21.10 -49.04 -25.07
C LYS A 86 22.19 -49.72 -24.24
N THR A 87 22.15 -51.05 -24.25
CA THR A 87 23.23 -51.92 -23.77
C THR A 87 24.31 -52.00 -24.84
N ILE A 88 25.57 -51.79 -24.46
CA ILE A 88 26.71 -52.00 -25.38
C ILE A 88 27.01 -53.49 -25.39
N SER A 89 26.88 -54.13 -26.57
CA SER A 89 27.30 -55.52 -26.74
C SER A 89 28.59 -55.58 -27.54
N THR A 90 29.63 -56.20 -26.97
CA THR A 90 30.96 -56.32 -27.60
C THR A 90 31.63 -57.60 -27.13
N ARG A 91 32.61 -58.10 -27.88
CA ARG A 91 33.49 -59.18 -27.48
C ARG A 91 34.76 -58.63 -26.83
N GLY A 92 35.19 -59.27 -25.76
CA GLY A 92 36.41 -58.97 -25.04
C GLY A 92 37.38 -60.15 -25.05
N LYS A 93 38.65 -59.92 -25.37
CA LYS A 93 39.71 -60.91 -25.23
C LYS A 93 40.27 -60.89 -23.81
N LEU A 94 40.46 -62.05 -23.20
CA LEU A 94 41.09 -62.14 -21.88
C LEU A 94 42.58 -61.81 -21.95
N VAL A 95 42.98 -60.74 -21.25
CA VAL A 95 44.38 -60.31 -21.16
C VAL A 95 45.02 -60.84 -19.88
N TRP A 96 44.28 -60.82 -18.78
CA TRP A 96 44.70 -61.39 -17.50
C TRP A 96 43.48 -61.77 -16.65
N HIS A 97 43.64 -62.76 -15.77
CA HIS A 97 42.67 -63.06 -14.73
C HIS A 97 43.35 -63.28 -13.38
N ARG A 98 42.67 -62.91 -12.29
CA ARG A 98 43.17 -63.08 -10.92
C ARG A 98 42.08 -63.62 -9.99
N ARG A 99 42.43 -64.63 -9.19
CA ARG A 99 41.61 -65.15 -8.11
C ARG A 99 42.07 -64.57 -6.78
N GLY A 100 41.15 -64.04 -5.99
CA GLY A 100 41.41 -63.43 -4.69
C GLY A 100 40.39 -62.35 -4.36
N LYS A 101 40.10 -62.15 -3.08
CA LYS A 101 39.08 -61.19 -2.65
C LYS A 101 39.53 -59.76 -2.94
N VAL A 102 38.94 -59.15 -3.97
CA VAL A 102 39.18 -57.77 -4.37
C VAL A 102 37.82 -57.08 -4.46
N ARG A 103 37.56 -56.09 -3.57
CA ARG A 103 36.32 -55.29 -3.57
C ARG A 103 35.04 -56.14 -3.64
N GLU A 104 34.96 -57.12 -2.73
CA GLU A 104 33.80 -58.02 -2.56
C GLU A 104 33.60 -59.03 -3.70
N ALA A 105 34.44 -59.03 -4.74
CA ALA A 105 34.48 -60.04 -5.77
C ALA A 105 35.64 -61.03 -5.55
N ASN A 106 35.39 -62.32 -5.80
CA ASN A 106 36.39 -63.40 -5.71
C ASN A 106 37.24 -63.53 -6.99
N PHE A 107 36.74 -62.97 -8.11
CA PHE A 107 37.39 -63.04 -9.42
C PHE A 107 37.49 -61.67 -10.06
N SER A 108 38.65 -61.40 -10.68
CA SER A 108 38.91 -60.19 -11.48
C SER A 108 39.41 -60.60 -12.87
N LEU A 109 38.77 -60.06 -13.91
CA LEU A 109 39.07 -60.34 -15.31
C LEU A 109 39.44 -59.02 -16.02
N GLY A 110 40.62 -58.95 -16.63
CA GLY A 110 41.00 -57.86 -17.53
C GLY A 110 40.70 -58.23 -18.97
N LEU A 111 39.76 -57.52 -19.60
CA LEU A 111 39.29 -57.80 -20.95
C LEU A 111 39.62 -56.64 -21.89
N GLU A 112 40.17 -56.94 -23.08
CA GLU A 112 40.40 -55.98 -24.16
C GLU A 112 39.30 -56.09 -25.21
N PHE A 113 38.69 -54.97 -25.61
CA PHE A 113 37.60 -54.93 -26.58
C PHE A 113 38.07 -55.29 -28.00
N LEU A 114 37.39 -56.24 -28.64
CA LEU A 114 37.72 -56.71 -29.99
C LEU A 114 36.93 -56.01 -31.10
N ASP A 115 35.65 -55.73 -30.88
CA ASP A 115 34.71 -55.29 -31.93
C ASP A 115 33.83 -54.11 -31.51
N LEU A 116 34.32 -53.30 -30.57
CA LEU A 116 33.61 -52.10 -30.11
C LEU A 116 33.73 -50.98 -31.16
N SER A 117 32.59 -50.52 -31.70
CA SER A 117 32.57 -49.44 -32.68
C SER A 117 33.13 -48.13 -32.11
N GLU A 118 33.73 -47.27 -32.94
CA GLU A 118 34.25 -45.97 -32.53
C GLU A 118 33.16 -45.08 -31.86
N LYS A 119 31.91 -45.22 -32.30
CA LYS A 119 30.77 -44.50 -31.71
C LYS A 119 30.46 -44.96 -30.29
N GLU A 120 30.41 -46.28 -30.06
CA GLU A 120 30.16 -46.85 -28.72
C GLU A 120 31.33 -46.59 -27.77
N ARG A 121 32.56 -46.67 -28.29
CA ARG A 121 33.79 -46.33 -27.54
C ARG A 121 33.77 -44.88 -27.05
N LYS A 122 33.42 -43.93 -27.93
CA LYS A 122 33.25 -42.51 -27.56
C LYS A 122 32.15 -42.34 -26.52
N ASN A 123 31.01 -43.01 -26.68
CA ASN A 123 29.90 -42.92 -25.73
C ASN A 123 30.26 -43.46 -24.34
N LEU A 124 30.95 -44.61 -24.26
CA LEU A 124 31.37 -45.22 -23.01
C LEU A 124 32.37 -44.33 -22.25
N ILE A 125 33.34 -43.76 -22.95
CA ILE A 125 34.34 -42.85 -22.37
C ILE A 125 33.72 -41.51 -22.01
N PHE A 126 32.85 -40.96 -22.85
CA PHE A 126 32.12 -39.74 -22.55
C PHE A 126 31.28 -39.89 -21.28
N PHE A 127 30.63 -41.03 -21.10
CA PHE A 127 29.92 -41.38 -19.87
C PHE A 127 30.85 -41.37 -18.65
N THR A 128 32.06 -41.95 -18.75
CA THR A 128 33.00 -41.97 -17.62
C THR A 128 33.50 -40.58 -17.23
N TYR A 129 33.75 -39.71 -18.21
CA TYR A 129 34.11 -38.31 -17.97
C TYR A 129 32.94 -37.53 -17.37
N TRP A 130 31.74 -37.64 -17.95
CA TRP A 130 30.54 -36.95 -17.46
C TRP A 130 30.19 -37.34 -16.04
N ARG A 131 30.30 -38.62 -15.67
CA ARG A 131 29.96 -39.06 -14.31
C ARG A 131 30.87 -38.45 -13.24
N ASN A 132 32.13 -38.20 -13.57
CA ASN A 132 33.08 -37.54 -12.66
C ASN A 132 32.96 -36.00 -12.68
N PHE A 133 32.45 -35.44 -13.78
CA PHE A 133 32.31 -34.00 -13.96
C PHE A 133 30.98 -33.44 -13.42
N ILE A 134 29.86 -34.17 -13.58
CA ILE A 134 28.52 -33.77 -13.13
C ILE A 134 28.51 -33.30 -11.66
N PRO A 135 29.06 -34.06 -10.68
CA PRO A 135 29.00 -33.61 -9.28
C PRO A 135 29.71 -32.28 -9.03
N LYS A 136 30.80 -32.00 -9.76
CA LYS A 136 31.54 -30.74 -9.65
C LYS A 136 30.74 -29.59 -10.25
N VAL A 137 30.15 -29.79 -11.43
CA VAL A 137 29.26 -28.79 -12.06
C VAL A 137 28.04 -28.53 -11.20
N SER A 138 27.39 -29.58 -10.69
CA SER A 138 26.25 -29.44 -9.78
C SER A 138 26.62 -28.64 -8.53
N LEU A 139 27.78 -28.91 -7.92
CA LEU A 139 28.26 -28.14 -6.77
C LEU A 139 28.52 -26.68 -7.13
N SER A 140 29.19 -26.40 -8.25
CA SER A 140 29.40 -25.03 -8.74
C SER A 140 28.08 -24.31 -9.01
N THR A 141 27.10 -24.96 -9.63
CA THR A 141 25.77 -24.41 -9.86
C THR A 141 25.05 -24.12 -8.54
N ILE A 142 25.11 -25.03 -7.57
CA ILE A 142 24.53 -24.81 -6.23
C ILE A 142 25.18 -23.59 -5.56
N ILE A 143 26.51 -23.46 -5.64
CA ILE A 143 27.24 -22.32 -5.08
C ILE A 143 26.80 -21.02 -5.75
N VAL A 144 26.73 -20.98 -7.09
CA VAL A 144 26.29 -19.80 -7.84
C VAL A 144 24.84 -19.43 -7.50
N LEU A 145 23.93 -20.41 -7.44
CA LEU A 145 22.54 -20.17 -7.04
C LEU A 145 22.44 -19.66 -5.60
N THR A 146 23.25 -20.21 -4.68
CA THR A 146 23.29 -19.77 -3.28
C THR A 146 23.79 -18.33 -3.17
N PHE A 147 24.89 -17.98 -3.83
CA PHE A 147 25.37 -16.59 -3.88
C PHE A 147 24.37 -15.64 -4.53
N SER A 148 23.69 -16.09 -5.59
CA SER A 148 22.64 -15.31 -6.25
C SER A 148 21.45 -15.06 -5.31
N LEU A 149 21.00 -16.07 -4.58
CA LEU A 149 19.93 -15.93 -3.57
C LEU A 149 20.35 -15.01 -2.42
N LEU A 150 21.59 -15.13 -1.92
CA LEU A 150 22.12 -14.24 -0.89
C LEU A 150 22.22 -12.80 -1.37
N TYR A 151 22.66 -12.58 -2.61
CA TYR A 151 22.70 -11.26 -3.23
C TYR A 151 21.30 -10.67 -3.39
N LEU A 152 20.33 -11.43 -3.90
CA LEU A 152 18.93 -11.00 -4.03
C LEU A 152 18.32 -10.70 -2.66
N TYR A 153 18.59 -11.52 -1.64
CA TYR A 153 18.17 -11.27 -0.27
C TYR A 153 18.74 -9.96 0.28
N TYR A 154 20.05 -9.72 0.09
CA TYR A 154 20.70 -8.49 0.51
C TYR A 154 20.11 -7.25 -0.18
N GLN A 155 19.89 -7.31 -1.50
CA GLN A 155 19.25 -6.22 -2.24
C GLN A 155 17.81 -5.98 -1.76
N ASN A 156 17.05 -7.05 -1.50
CA ASN A 156 15.69 -6.93 -1.00
C ASN A 156 15.66 -6.29 0.40
N GLN A 157 16.57 -6.68 1.31
CA GLN A 157 16.69 -6.06 2.63
C GLN A 157 17.09 -4.57 2.55
N LYS A 158 17.98 -4.22 1.61
CA LYS A 158 18.35 -2.83 1.35
C LYS A 158 17.13 -2.00 0.89
N ILE A 159 16.34 -2.53 -0.06
CA ILE A 159 15.10 -1.88 -0.55
C ILE A 159 14.07 -1.76 0.58
N LEU A 160 13.87 -2.82 1.36
CA LEU A 160 12.97 -2.85 2.52
C LEU A 160 13.29 -1.72 3.51
N ASN A 161 14.57 -1.60 3.91
CA ASN A 161 15.01 -0.58 4.85
C ASN A 161 14.87 0.83 4.28
N TYR A 162 15.14 1.02 2.99
CA TYR A 162 14.97 2.30 2.32
C TYR A 162 13.49 2.74 2.30
N ASN A 163 12.57 1.86 1.89
CA ASN A 163 11.14 2.18 1.85
C ASN A 163 10.55 2.44 3.25
N ARG A 164 10.98 1.65 4.25
CA ARG A 164 10.61 1.87 5.66
C ARG A 164 11.07 3.24 6.15
N LYS A 165 12.28 3.65 5.78
CA LYS A 165 12.82 4.97 6.14
C LYS A 165 12.00 6.10 5.53
N ILE A 166 11.62 6.02 4.25
CA ILE A 166 10.77 7.03 3.60
C ILE A 166 9.42 7.15 4.30
N ALA A 167 8.75 6.03 4.56
CA ALA A 167 7.45 6.03 5.24
C ALA A 167 7.55 6.64 6.65
N LYS A 168 8.61 6.30 7.41
CA LYS A 168 8.87 6.88 8.73
C LYS A 168 9.16 8.39 8.64
N GLU A 169 9.98 8.80 7.68
CA GLU A 169 10.36 10.19 7.46
C GLU A 169 9.17 11.09 7.09
N LEU A 170 8.23 10.57 6.27
CA LEU A 170 6.98 11.29 5.96
C LEU A 170 6.13 11.51 7.22
N VAL A 171 5.94 10.45 8.03
CA VAL A 171 5.17 10.54 9.28
C VAL A 171 5.83 11.55 10.24
N GLU A 172 7.15 11.48 10.42
CA GLU A 172 7.90 12.39 11.28
C GLU A 172 7.83 13.84 10.79
N THR A 173 7.99 14.07 9.49
CA THR A 173 7.86 15.40 8.88
C THR A 173 6.44 15.95 9.04
N SER A 174 5.40 15.10 8.92
CA SER A 174 4.00 15.50 9.14
C SER A 174 3.73 15.89 10.59
N LEU A 175 4.32 15.18 11.56
CA LEU A 175 4.26 15.55 12.99
C LEU A 175 5.00 16.85 13.28
N GLU A 176 6.21 17.01 12.75
CA GLU A 176 7.01 18.24 12.89
C GLU A 176 6.27 19.45 12.32
N LEU A 177 5.67 19.30 11.13
CA LEU A 177 4.90 20.37 10.50
C LEU A 177 3.72 20.82 11.37
N ASN A 178 2.99 19.89 11.98
CA ASN A 178 1.86 20.22 12.84
C ASN A 178 2.29 20.95 14.11
N LEU A 179 3.36 20.49 14.77
CA LEU A 179 3.94 21.20 15.91
C LEU A 179 4.38 22.62 15.54
N LYS A 180 5.03 22.79 14.38
CA LYS A 180 5.49 24.11 13.90
C LYS A 180 4.33 25.03 13.51
N LYS A 181 3.21 24.50 13.03
CA LYS A 181 1.97 25.29 12.81
C LYS A 181 1.42 25.82 14.13
N GLU A 182 1.32 24.98 15.17
CA GLU A 182 0.85 25.42 16.49
C GLU A 182 1.75 26.53 17.06
N VAL A 183 3.08 26.37 16.97
CA VAL A 183 4.04 27.40 17.39
C VAL A 183 3.87 28.70 16.58
N LEU A 184 3.61 28.60 15.26
CA LEU A 184 3.36 29.77 14.42
C LEU A 184 2.08 30.49 14.83
N GLU A 185 1.01 29.77 15.14
CA GLU A 185 -0.25 30.34 15.63
C GLU A 185 -0.05 31.06 16.98
N GLN A 186 0.70 30.46 17.90
CA GLN A 186 1.07 31.08 19.17
C GLN A 186 1.88 32.37 18.95
N ASN A 187 2.89 32.34 18.06
CA ASN A 187 3.68 33.52 17.71
C ASN A 187 2.82 34.64 17.11
N GLN A 188 1.87 34.30 16.24
CA GLN A 188 0.92 35.25 15.68
C GLN A 188 -0.01 35.85 16.74
N ALA A 189 -0.45 35.05 17.71
CA ALA A 189 -1.25 35.51 18.84
C ALA A 189 -0.46 36.51 19.72
N VAL A 190 0.82 36.23 19.98
CA VAL A 190 1.72 37.16 20.70
C VAL A 190 1.89 38.48 19.94
N VAL A 191 2.10 38.44 18.63
CA VAL A 191 2.17 39.66 17.79
C VAL A 191 0.86 40.45 17.87
N LYS A 192 -0.29 39.78 17.82
CA LYS A 192 -1.61 40.43 17.97
C LYS A 192 -1.78 41.07 19.34
N MET A 193 -1.35 40.39 20.41
CA MET A 193 -1.37 40.91 21.78
C MET A 193 -0.49 42.17 21.91
N PHE A 194 0.76 42.13 21.47
CA PHE A 194 1.65 43.31 21.55
C PHE A 194 1.15 44.48 20.71
N ARG A 195 0.59 44.21 19.51
CA ARG A 195 -0.06 45.24 18.69
C ARG A 195 -1.24 45.87 19.42
N GLY A 196 -2.08 45.07 20.08
CA GLY A 196 -3.20 45.55 20.89
C GLY A 196 -2.75 46.43 22.06
N LYS A 197 -1.72 46.01 22.80
CA LYS A 197 -1.12 46.80 23.89
C LYS A 197 -0.53 48.12 23.39
N LEU A 198 0.24 48.08 22.30
CA LEU A 198 0.84 49.27 21.69
C LEU A 198 -0.24 50.28 21.27
N ASN A 199 -1.34 49.82 20.67
CA ASN A 199 -2.46 50.68 20.30
C ASN A 199 -3.16 51.30 21.52
N ARG A 200 -3.18 50.63 22.67
CA ARG A 200 -3.70 51.19 23.93
C ARG A 200 -2.76 52.27 24.47
N VAL A 201 -1.47 51.96 24.60
CA VAL A 201 -0.46 52.91 25.07
C VAL A 201 -0.36 54.14 24.17
N ASN A 202 -0.48 53.98 22.85
CA ASN A 202 -0.55 55.10 21.91
C ASN A 202 -1.75 56.01 22.17
N ARG A 203 -2.93 55.44 22.46
CA ARG A 203 -4.13 56.24 22.82
C ARG A 203 -3.95 56.97 24.15
N ASP A 204 -3.40 56.28 25.16
CA ASP A 204 -3.14 56.88 26.47
C ASP A 204 -2.06 57.97 26.40
N LEU A 205 -1.07 57.82 25.51
CA LEU A 205 -0.08 58.84 25.19
C LEU A 205 -0.71 60.10 24.62
N GLU A 206 -1.51 59.97 23.56
CA GLU A 206 -2.17 61.12 22.93
C GLU A 206 -3.10 61.82 23.91
N LYS A 207 -3.92 61.07 24.66
CA LYS A 207 -4.79 61.65 25.69
C LYS A 207 -4.01 62.39 26.79
N THR A 208 -2.91 61.80 27.27
CA THR A 208 -2.09 62.44 28.32
C THR A 208 -1.38 63.70 27.79
N LYS A 209 -0.97 63.73 26.51
CA LYS A 209 -0.41 64.93 25.86
C LYS A 209 -1.46 66.04 25.72
N GLU A 210 -2.68 65.69 25.31
CA GLU A 210 -3.80 66.63 25.21
C GLU A 210 -4.15 67.23 26.58
N GLU A 211 -4.26 66.39 27.62
CA GLU A 211 -4.49 66.82 29.00
C GLU A 211 -3.35 67.73 29.49
N LEU A 212 -2.09 67.36 29.24
CA LEU A 212 -0.93 68.18 29.62
C LEU A 212 -0.97 69.55 28.93
N ALA A 213 -1.23 69.61 27.63
CA ALA A 213 -1.30 70.86 26.87
C ALA A 213 -2.43 71.78 27.37
N LEU A 214 -3.56 71.21 27.78
CA LEU A 214 -4.66 71.95 28.39
C LEU A 214 -4.23 72.60 29.71
N TRP A 215 -3.64 71.81 30.62
CA TRP A 215 -3.20 72.31 31.93
C TRP A 215 -2.03 73.29 31.84
N GLU A 216 -1.10 73.10 30.90
CA GLU A 216 -0.02 74.06 30.61
C GLU A 216 -0.58 75.41 30.13
N LYS A 217 -1.63 75.38 29.29
CA LYS A 217 -2.31 76.60 28.84
C LYS A 217 -3.05 77.30 29.98
N GLU A 218 -3.73 76.55 30.84
CA GLU A 218 -4.42 77.07 32.03
C GLU A 218 -3.44 77.71 33.03
N TYR A 219 -2.30 77.05 33.26
CA TYR A 219 -1.22 77.56 34.09
C TYR A 219 -0.66 78.89 33.56
N GLU A 220 -0.43 79.01 32.25
CA GLU A 220 0.04 80.26 31.62
C GLU A 220 -1.02 81.38 31.67
N HIS A 221 -2.31 81.04 31.59
CA HIS A 221 -3.40 82.00 31.77
C HIS A 221 -3.41 82.56 33.20
N LEU A 222 -3.42 81.69 34.21
CA LEU A 222 -3.37 82.06 35.63
C LEU A 222 -2.14 82.90 35.97
N LYS A 223 -0.98 82.55 35.42
CA LYS A 223 0.27 83.31 35.60
C LYS A 223 0.19 84.72 34.99
N LYS A 224 -0.49 84.89 33.85
CA LYS A 224 -0.77 86.21 33.25
C LYS A 224 -1.77 87.02 34.07
N GLU A 225 -2.86 86.41 34.51
CA GLU A 225 -3.85 87.06 35.39
C GLU A 225 -3.22 87.53 36.70
N ARG A 226 -2.43 86.66 37.35
CA ARG A 226 -1.68 87.00 38.56
C ARG A 226 -0.70 88.16 38.31
N LYS A 227 0.02 88.18 37.17
CA LYS A 227 0.94 89.28 36.80
C LYS A 227 0.21 90.62 36.60
N ASN A 228 -1.05 90.59 36.16
CA ASN A 228 -1.89 91.77 36.06
C ASN A 228 -2.41 92.21 37.43
N LEU A 229 -2.83 91.28 38.29
CA LEU A 229 -3.30 91.54 39.66
C LEU A 229 -2.20 92.05 40.60
N LEU A 230 -0.95 91.58 40.45
CA LEU A 230 0.21 92.04 41.24
C LEU A 230 0.57 93.52 41.01
N LYS A 231 0.02 94.16 39.96
CA LYS A 231 0.16 95.60 39.74
C LYS A 231 -0.80 96.45 40.60
N GLU A 232 -1.80 95.85 41.26
CA GLU A 232 -2.87 96.61 41.94
C GLU A 232 -2.97 96.46 43.47
N PHE A 233 -2.71 95.32 44.14
CA PHE A 233 -2.41 95.22 45.60
C PHE A 233 -2.19 93.75 46.02
N LEU A 234 -1.77 93.55 47.29
CA LEU A 234 -1.36 92.32 48.00
C LEU A 234 -2.07 91.00 47.62
N SER A 235 -1.24 89.97 47.44
CA SER A 235 -1.55 88.61 46.97
C SER A 235 -2.59 87.84 47.80
N SER A 236 -3.61 87.29 47.13
CA SER A 236 -4.48 86.26 47.68
C SER A 236 -3.74 84.93 47.80
N GLU A 237 -3.72 84.36 49.01
CA GLU A 237 -3.20 83.04 49.35
C GLU A 237 -3.85 81.91 48.51
N GLU A 238 -5.14 82.08 48.14
CA GLU A 238 -5.90 81.14 47.34
C GLU A 238 -5.39 81.01 45.88
N ALA A 239 -4.85 82.09 45.31
CA ALA A 239 -4.30 82.07 43.95
C ALA A 239 -2.98 81.29 43.90
N LEU A 240 -2.18 81.39 44.97
CA LEU A 240 -0.92 80.66 45.11
C LEU A 240 -1.18 79.16 45.30
N GLU A 241 -2.20 78.80 46.06
CA GLU A 241 -2.60 77.40 46.28
C GLU A 241 -3.09 76.74 44.99
N LYS A 242 -3.95 77.42 44.20
CA LYS A 242 -4.40 76.94 42.88
C LYS A 242 -3.25 76.75 41.89
N GLU A 243 -2.28 77.66 41.89
CA GLU A 243 -1.09 77.54 41.03
C GLU A 243 -0.26 76.32 41.41
N ARG A 244 -0.13 76.04 42.71
CA ARG A 244 0.57 74.87 43.25
C ARG A 244 -0.13 73.57 42.87
N GLU A 245 -1.47 73.51 42.99
CA GLU A 245 -2.26 72.35 42.56
C GLU A 245 -2.11 72.05 41.06
N ILE A 246 -2.09 73.08 40.21
CA ILE A 246 -1.90 72.92 38.76
C ILE A 246 -0.46 72.47 38.46
N GLN A 247 0.55 73.02 39.14
CA GLN A 247 1.94 72.56 39.01
C GLN A 247 2.09 71.08 39.39
N GLU A 248 1.45 70.63 40.48
CA GLU A 248 1.47 69.22 40.87
C GLU A 248 0.79 68.32 39.83
N LYS A 249 -0.34 68.75 39.27
CA LYS A 249 -1.01 68.03 38.17
C LYS A 249 -0.14 67.95 36.92
N ILE A 250 0.50 69.04 36.52
CA ILE A 250 1.44 69.06 35.38
C ILE A 250 2.61 68.11 35.65
N ALA A 251 3.23 68.18 36.83
CA ALA A 251 4.34 67.29 37.20
C ALA A 251 3.93 65.81 37.21
N HIS A 252 2.72 65.51 37.68
CA HIS A 252 2.15 64.16 37.62
C HIS A 252 1.94 63.68 36.17
N LEU A 253 1.34 64.52 35.31
CA LEU A 253 1.12 64.21 33.89
C LEU A 253 2.45 64.02 33.14
N GLN A 254 3.47 64.83 33.44
CA GLN A 254 4.82 64.67 32.87
C GLN A 254 5.48 63.34 33.28
N ARG A 255 5.34 62.92 34.55
CA ARG A 255 5.80 61.59 35.01
C ARG A 255 5.05 60.46 34.32
N LYS A 256 3.73 60.58 34.20
CA LYS A 256 2.92 59.59 33.48
C LYS A 256 3.32 59.50 32.01
N LEU A 257 3.57 60.64 31.36
CA LEU A 257 4.02 60.73 29.98
C LEU A 257 5.37 60.05 29.77
N SER A 258 6.35 60.27 30.65
CA SER A 258 7.67 59.63 30.54
C SER A 258 7.60 58.11 30.69
N LEU A 259 6.80 57.60 31.64
CA LEU A 259 6.55 56.17 31.80
C LEU A 259 5.89 55.56 30.56
N LEU A 260 4.87 56.23 30.01
CA LEU A 260 4.20 55.77 28.79
C LEU A 260 5.12 55.77 27.57
N ILE A 261 6.02 56.75 27.43
CA ILE A 261 7.03 56.79 26.36
C ILE A 261 7.99 55.59 26.49
N GLN A 262 8.46 55.31 27.71
CA GLN A 262 9.34 54.17 27.98
C GLN A 262 8.64 52.84 27.68
N GLU A 263 7.40 52.69 28.12
CA GLU A 263 6.58 51.50 27.84
C GLU A 263 6.34 51.33 26.33
N ASN A 264 6.03 52.43 25.62
CA ASN A 264 5.84 52.42 24.17
C ASN A 264 7.07 51.89 23.44
N LYS A 265 8.25 52.43 23.76
CA LYS A 265 9.52 51.99 23.18
C LYS A 265 9.77 50.51 23.46
N SER A 266 9.58 50.07 24.70
CA SER A 266 9.73 48.65 25.06
C SER A 266 8.76 47.74 24.28
N LEU A 267 7.51 48.16 24.10
CA LEU A 267 6.51 47.41 23.33
C LEU A 267 6.85 47.38 21.83
N GLN A 268 7.39 48.46 21.26
CA GLN A 268 7.85 48.50 19.88
C GLN A 268 8.99 47.51 19.64
N ASP A 269 9.98 47.45 20.54
CA ASP A 269 11.10 46.52 20.47
C ASP A 269 10.62 45.06 20.57
N LYS A 270 9.78 44.75 21.56
CA LYS A 270 9.15 43.42 21.72
C LYS A 270 8.33 43.01 20.51
N LEU A 271 7.59 43.96 19.91
CA LEU A 271 6.81 43.71 18.70
C LEU A 271 7.71 43.42 17.49
N LYS A 272 8.85 44.12 17.37
CA LYS A 272 9.84 43.89 16.31
C LYS A 272 10.45 42.49 16.44
N GLU A 273 10.84 42.10 17.65
CA GLU A 273 11.38 40.76 17.94
C GLU A 273 10.35 39.66 17.65
N ALA A 274 9.12 39.81 18.15
CA ALA A 274 8.05 38.84 17.92
C ALA A 274 7.72 38.67 16.41
N LYS A 275 7.74 39.77 15.64
CA LYS A 275 7.59 39.72 14.18
C LYS A 275 8.76 38.99 13.51
N ALA A 276 10.00 39.24 13.93
CA ALA A 276 11.18 38.57 13.38
C ALA A 276 11.15 37.05 13.65
N LEU A 277 10.77 36.64 14.87
CA LEU A 277 10.55 35.24 15.22
C LEU A 277 9.46 34.61 14.36
N THR A 278 8.30 35.28 14.21
CA THR A 278 7.19 34.81 13.36
C THR A 278 7.64 34.61 11.91
N ALA A 279 8.39 35.57 11.34
CA ALA A 279 8.91 35.47 9.97
C ALA A 279 9.97 34.37 9.82
N SER A 280 10.75 34.08 10.86
CA SER A 280 11.67 32.94 10.91
C SER A 280 10.90 31.61 10.89
N SER A 281 9.91 31.46 11.77
CA SER A 281 9.05 30.27 11.84
C SER A 281 8.30 30.02 10.53
N GLN A 282 7.82 31.07 9.86
CA GLN A 282 7.18 30.94 8.54
C GLN A 282 8.14 30.39 7.47
N ARG A 283 9.40 30.85 7.45
CA ARG A 283 10.41 30.36 6.51
C ARG A 283 10.75 28.89 6.77
N GLU A 284 10.90 28.51 8.03
CA GLU A 284 11.14 27.12 8.43
C GLU A 284 9.96 26.22 8.05
N LEU A 285 8.73 26.66 8.34
CA LEU A 285 7.51 25.92 8.01
C LEU A 285 7.40 25.66 6.50
N ARG A 286 7.73 26.67 5.67
CA ARG A 286 7.75 26.52 4.22
C ARG A 286 8.75 25.46 3.76
N ARG A 287 9.96 25.42 4.33
CA ARG A 287 10.97 24.39 4.01
C ARG A 287 10.50 22.99 4.38
N ILE A 288 9.89 22.84 5.56
CA ILE A 288 9.33 21.55 6.01
C ILE A 288 8.19 21.12 5.07
N GLN A 289 7.34 22.06 4.67
CA GLN A 289 6.24 21.80 3.74
C GLN A 289 6.73 21.36 2.36
N GLU A 290 7.76 22.01 1.80
CA GLU A 290 8.38 21.62 0.53
C GLU A 290 8.98 20.20 0.60
N ARG A 291 9.69 19.88 1.71
CA ARG A 291 10.21 18.52 1.97
C ARG A 291 9.08 17.50 2.07
N LYS A 292 8.00 17.84 2.79
CA LYS A 292 6.82 16.98 2.96
C LYS A 292 6.17 16.66 1.61
N GLN A 293 5.95 17.66 0.76
CA GLN A 293 5.36 17.47 -0.56
C GLN A 293 6.16 16.50 -1.43
N LEU A 294 7.49 16.56 -1.38
CA LEU A 294 8.36 15.60 -2.07
C LEU A 294 8.16 14.18 -1.52
N LEU A 295 8.19 14.01 -0.19
CA LEU A 295 7.99 12.72 0.48
C LEU A 295 6.60 12.13 0.23
N GLU A 296 5.55 12.96 0.20
CA GLU A 296 4.19 12.56 -0.15
C GLU A 296 4.14 11.99 -1.57
N LYS A 297 4.73 12.70 -2.54
CA LYS A 297 4.77 12.25 -3.94
C LYS A 297 5.48 10.91 -4.09
N PHE A 298 6.58 10.69 -3.36
CA PHE A 298 7.25 9.38 -3.33
C PHE A 298 6.39 8.30 -2.67
N THR A 299 5.76 8.63 -1.54
CA THR A 299 4.97 7.67 -0.76
C THR A 299 3.71 7.24 -1.50
N VAL A 300 3.01 8.14 -2.19
CA VAL A 300 1.85 7.82 -3.04
C VAL A 300 2.25 6.89 -4.19
N LYS A 301 3.41 7.13 -4.82
CA LYS A 301 3.96 6.21 -5.82
C LYS A 301 4.31 4.85 -5.22
N ASP A 302 4.79 4.81 -3.97
CA ASP A 302 5.09 3.56 -3.29
C ASP A 302 3.83 2.79 -2.88
N MET A 303 2.76 3.48 -2.46
CA MET A 303 1.43 2.89 -2.26
C MET A 303 0.90 2.27 -3.56
N TYR A 304 1.03 2.96 -4.68
CA TYR A 304 0.69 2.41 -5.98
C TYR A 304 1.50 1.13 -6.30
N LYS A 305 2.83 1.18 -6.15
CA LYS A 305 3.68 0.00 -6.35
C LYS A 305 3.34 -1.13 -5.37
N TRP A 306 2.90 -0.81 -4.16
CA TRP A 306 2.45 -1.78 -3.18
C TRP A 306 1.22 -2.53 -3.69
N ILE A 307 0.19 -1.83 -4.16
CA ILE A 307 -1.01 -2.42 -4.80
C ILE A 307 -0.58 -3.28 -5.99
N ARG A 308 0.25 -2.72 -6.88
CA ARG A 308 0.75 -3.38 -8.09
C ARG A 308 1.48 -4.69 -7.81
N ASN A 309 2.32 -4.71 -6.77
CA ASN A 309 3.10 -5.89 -6.39
C ASN A 309 2.23 -7.02 -5.84
N HIS A 310 1.06 -6.70 -5.28
CA HIS A 310 0.13 -7.67 -4.72
C HIS A 310 -0.88 -8.21 -5.73
N GLN A 311 -0.83 -7.77 -6.99
CA GLN A 311 -1.65 -8.36 -8.04
C GLN A 311 -1.10 -9.73 -8.44
N ASN A 312 -1.93 -10.76 -8.28
CA ASN A 312 -1.60 -12.11 -8.68
C ASN A 312 -1.64 -12.24 -10.21
N LEU A 313 -0.60 -12.84 -10.78
CA LEU A 313 -0.43 -12.96 -12.24
C LEU A 313 -1.40 -13.96 -12.90
N LYS A 314 -1.94 -14.93 -12.15
CA LYS A 314 -2.83 -15.98 -12.68
C LYS A 314 -4.29 -15.53 -12.66
N THR A 315 -4.73 -14.95 -11.55
CA THR A 315 -6.12 -14.52 -11.36
C THR A 315 -6.33 -13.08 -11.81
N GLY A 316 -5.33 -12.21 -11.69
CA GLY A 316 -5.46 -10.77 -11.88
C GLY A 316 -5.94 -10.03 -10.62
N LEU A 317 -6.29 -10.75 -9.55
CA LEU A 317 -6.81 -10.20 -8.30
C LEU A 317 -5.69 -9.64 -7.41
N VAL A 318 -6.02 -8.67 -6.57
CA VAL A 318 -5.13 -8.05 -5.57
C VAL A 318 -5.62 -8.40 -4.16
N VAL A 319 -4.69 -8.75 -3.27
CA VAL A 319 -5.06 -9.02 -1.86
C VAL A 319 -5.62 -7.78 -1.18
N SER A 320 -6.76 -7.94 -0.50
CA SER A 320 -7.44 -6.87 0.23
C SER A 320 -6.71 -6.48 1.52
N PHE A 321 -6.18 -7.47 2.23
CA PHE A 321 -5.47 -7.29 3.49
C PHE A 321 -4.13 -8.02 3.51
N GLU A 322 -3.04 -7.26 3.58
CA GLU A 322 -1.69 -7.83 3.77
C GLU A 322 -1.35 -7.86 5.25
N GLY A 323 -0.91 -9.02 5.76
CA GLY A 323 -0.48 -9.18 7.16
C GLY A 323 -1.60 -9.49 8.15
N GLY A 324 -2.85 -9.59 7.68
CA GLY A 324 -3.98 -10.07 8.48
C GLY A 324 -4.14 -11.59 8.37
N PHE A 325 -4.16 -12.30 9.51
CA PHE A 325 -4.21 -13.76 9.51
C PHE A 325 -5.57 -14.31 9.04
N THR A 326 -6.67 -13.68 9.46
CA THR A 326 -8.03 -14.20 9.24
C THR A 326 -8.57 -13.98 7.83
N LEU A 327 -8.06 -12.95 7.13
CA LEU A 327 -8.48 -12.56 5.77
C LEU A 327 -7.33 -12.71 4.77
N SER A 328 -6.32 -13.52 5.10
CA SER A 328 -5.14 -13.72 4.27
C SER A 328 -5.51 -14.29 2.92
N GLY A 329 -5.07 -13.65 1.84
CA GLY A 329 -5.32 -14.09 0.47
C GLY A 329 -6.73 -13.82 -0.05
N TRP A 330 -7.57 -13.07 0.69
CA TRP A 330 -8.89 -12.67 0.21
C TRP A 330 -8.80 -11.43 -0.69
N ALA A 331 -9.59 -11.44 -1.75
CA ALA A 331 -9.84 -10.30 -2.64
C ALA A 331 -11.34 -9.98 -2.59
N PHE A 332 -11.70 -8.94 -1.85
CA PHE A 332 -13.07 -8.44 -1.79
C PHE A 332 -13.44 -7.74 -3.10
N THR A 333 -14.62 -8.01 -3.63
CA THR A 333 -15.09 -7.48 -4.92
C THR A 333 -15.15 -5.96 -4.95
N TYR A 334 -15.55 -5.34 -3.82
CA TYR A 334 -15.47 -3.90 -3.64
C TYR A 334 -14.03 -3.38 -3.81
N ASP A 335 -13.07 -3.94 -3.06
CA ASP A 335 -11.67 -3.52 -3.13
C ASP A 335 -11.06 -3.72 -4.53
N GLN A 336 -11.47 -4.76 -5.26
CA GLN A 336 -11.02 -4.97 -6.63
C GLN A 336 -11.52 -3.86 -7.57
N ALA A 337 -12.74 -3.37 -7.38
CA ALA A 337 -13.26 -2.23 -8.13
C ALA A 337 -12.52 -0.93 -7.81
N LEU A 338 -12.15 -0.70 -6.54
CA LEU A 338 -11.28 0.41 -6.17
C LEU A 338 -9.90 0.27 -6.83
N CYS A 339 -9.35 -0.95 -6.86
CA CYS A 339 -8.06 -1.23 -7.47
C CYS A 339 -8.05 -0.96 -8.98
N VAL A 340 -9.14 -1.28 -9.70
CA VAL A 340 -9.34 -0.87 -11.10
C VAL A 340 -9.18 0.64 -11.23
N ASN A 341 -9.87 1.43 -10.41
CA ASN A 341 -9.78 2.88 -10.43
C ASN A 341 -8.35 3.40 -10.14
N VAL A 342 -7.64 2.78 -9.20
CA VAL A 342 -6.22 3.11 -8.93
C VAL A 342 -5.36 2.84 -10.16
N PHE A 343 -5.48 1.67 -10.79
CA PHE A 343 -4.71 1.36 -12.00
C PHE A 343 -4.99 2.36 -13.13
N LEU A 344 -6.25 2.76 -13.30
CA LEU A 344 -6.63 3.78 -14.28
C LEU A 344 -5.99 5.15 -13.98
N LEU A 345 -5.97 5.59 -12.72
CA LEU A 345 -5.31 6.84 -12.31
C LEU A 345 -3.81 6.87 -12.64
N PHE A 346 -3.15 5.71 -12.62
CA PHE A 346 -1.74 5.55 -12.98
C PHE A 346 -1.53 5.11 -14.43
N SER A 347 -2.60 5.10 -15.24
CA SER A 347 -2.59 4.68 -16.66
C SER A 347 -2.07 3.25 -16.88
N ASP A 348 -2.20 2.36 -15.89
CA ASP A 348 -1.82 0.94 -15.97
C ASP A 348 -3.03 0.10 -16.41
N PHE A 349 -3.45 0.32 -17.66
CA PHE A 349 -4.70 -0.24 -18.21
C PHE A 349 -4.69 -1.77 -18.27
N GLU A 350 -3.53 -2.39 -18.50
CA GLU A 350 -3.40 -3.86 -18.53
C GLU A 350 -3.69 -4.49 -17.17
N ARG A 351 -3.29 -3.84 -16.07
CA ARG A 351 -3.59 -4.35 -14.73
C ARG A 351 -5.05 -4.19 -14.35
N ALA A 352 -5.67 -3.08 -14.73
CA ALA A 352 -7.12 -2.91 -14.59
C ALA A 352 -7.86 -4.01 -15.38
N LYS A 353 -7.42 -4.27 -16.62
CA LYS A 353 -7.95 -5.30 -17.49
C LYS A 353 -7.87 -6.70 -16.86
N ASN A 354 -6.74 -7.06 -16.25
CA ASN A 354 -6.58 -8.35 -15.58
C ASN A 354 -7.63 -8.60 -14.49
N ILE A 355 -8.01 -7.58 -13.72
CA ILE A 355 -9.10 -7.69 -12.74
C ILE A 355 -10.43 -7.90 -13.46
N LEU A 356 -10.73 -7.11 -14.49
CA LEU A 356 -11.99 -7.21 -15.22
C LEU A 356 -12.13 -8.55 -15.97
N ASP A 357 -11.04 -9.09 -16.49
CA ASP A 357 -10.97 -10.42 -17.12
C ASP A 357 -11.30 -11.53 -16.15
N PHE A 358 -10.89 -11.40 -14.87
CA PHE A 358 -11.33 -12.33 -13.83
C PHE A 358 -12.86 -12.34 -13.72
N TYR A 359 -13.49 -11.18 -13.56
CA TYR A 359 -14.94 -11.09 -13.42
C TYR A 359 -15.71 -11.48 -14.68
N LYS A 360 -15.12 -11.23 -15.85
CA LYS A 360 -15.73 -11.58 -17.13
C LYS A 360 -15.69 -13.09 -17.41
N TYR A 361 -14.58 -13.76 -17.10
CA TYR A 361 -14.33 -15.12 -17.58
C TYR A 361 -14.18 -16.20 -16.49
N LYS A 362 -13.84 -15.83 -15.25
CA LYS A 362 -13.43 -16.79 -14.20
C LYS A 362 -14.29 -16.71 -12.93
N ALA A 363 -14.79 -15.54 -12.57
CA ALA A 363 -15.49 -15.33 -11.31
C ALA A 363 -16.78 -16.14 -11.25
N LYS A 364 -16.94 -16.93 -10.18
CA LYS A 364 -18.20 -17.62 -9.90
C LYS A 364 -19.24 -16.60 -9.42
N THR A 365 -20.44 -16.68 -9.97
CA THR A 365 -21.61 -15.92 -9.53
C THR A 365 -22.55 -16.80 -8.69
N TYR A 366 -23.34 -16.18 -7.83
CA TYR A 366 -24.40 -16.84 -7.09
C TYR A 366 -25.66 -15.97 -7.12
N GLN A 367 -26.84 -16.58 -7.29
CA GLN A 367 -28.12 -15.85 -7.33
C GLN A 367 -28.14 -14.62 -8.25
N GLY A 368 -27.48 -14.72 -9.41
CA GLY A 368 -27.44 -13.66 -10.42
C GLY A 368 -26.37 -12.58 -10.21
N GLY A 369 -25.71 -12.51 -9.04
CA GLY A 369 -24.66 -11.54 -8.74
C GLY A 369 -23.29 -12.15 -8.47
N PHE A 370 -22.26 -11.31 -8.42
CA PHE A 370 -20.92 -11.68 -7.97
C PHE A 370 -20.85 -11.79 -6.45
N LEU A 371 -19.99 -12.69 -5.99
CA LEU A 371 -19.74 -12.98 -4.59
C LEU A 371 -18.90 -11.87 -3.96
N ASN A 372 -18.99 -11.73 -2.63
CA ASN A 372 -18.32 -10.64 -1.91
C ASN A 372 -16.79 -10.78 -1.91
N ALA A 373 -16.25 -12.00 -1.90
CA ALA A 373 -14.81 -12.24 -1.92
C ALA A 373 -14.38 -13.54 -2.62
N TYR A 374 -13.19 -13.50 -3.20
CA TYR A 374 -12.51 -14.63 -3.85
C TYR A 374 -11.09 -14.80 -3.35
N TYR A 375 -10.53 -16.01 -3.44
CA TYR A 375 -9.13 -16.26 -3.12
C TYR A 375 -8.25 -15.72 -4.25
N VAL A 376 -7.22 -14.95 -3.89
CA VAL A 376 -6.29 -14.33 -4.84
C VAL A 376 -5.50 -15.36 -5.64
N ASP A 377 -5.19 -16.52 -5.06
CA ASP A 377 -4.30 -17.51 -5.66
C ASP A 377 -4.95 -18.33 -6.79
N ASP A 378 -6.23 -18.65 -6.66
CA ASP A 378 -6.94 -19.52 -7.59
C ASP A 378 -8.29 -18.98 -8.10
N GLY A 379 -8.83 -17.93 -7.48
CA GLY A 379 -10.10 -17.33 -7.84
C GLY A 379 -11.33 -18.08 -7.33
N SER A 380 -11.15 -19.06 -6.44
CA SER A 380 -12.26 -19.76 -5.79
C SER A 380 -12.98 -18.84 -4.80
N PRO A 381 -14.30 -19.01 -4.55
CA PRO A 381 -15.01 -18.15 -3.61
C PRO A 381 -14.54 -18.30 -2.16
N CYS A 382 -14.31 -17.17 -1.49
CA CYS A 382 -14.08 -17.12 -0.04
C CYS A 382 -15.39 -16.96 0.74
N GLU A 383 -16.27 -16.08 0.24
CA GLU A 383 -17.48 -15.68 0.94
C GLU A 383 -18.67 -15.71 -0.02
N TYR A 384 -19.68 -16.51 0.31
CA TYR A 384 -20.84 -16.78 -0.53
C TYR A 384 -21.97 -15.73 -0.40
N ILE A 385 -21.64 -14.57 0.16
CA ILE A 385 -22.56 -13.43 0.28
C ILE A 385 -22.59 -12.66 -1.04
N VAL A 386 -23.79 -12.26 -1.46
CA VAL A 386 -24.02 -11.45 -2.66
C VAL A 386 -24.73 -10.19 -2.23
N HIS A 387 -24.03 -9.06 -2.30
CA HIS A 387 -24.59 -7.74 -1.96
C HIS A 387 -24.60 -6.82 -3.19
N ALA A 388 -25.55 -5.88 -3.20
CA ALA A 388 -25.70 -4.89 -4.25
C ALA A 388 -24.46 -3.98 -4.35
N GLY A 389 -23.98 -3.40 -3.24
CA GLY A 389 -22.84 -2.48 -3.20
C GLY A 389 -21.60 -2.97 -3.95
N PRO A 390 -20.97 -4.09 -3.56
CA PRO A 390 -19.78 -4.63 -4.24
C PRO A 390 -20.00 -4.88 -5.75
N ASN A 391 -21.19 -5.34 -6.14
CA ASN A 391 -21.54 -5.55 -7.54
C ASN A 391 -21.65 -4.21 -8.30
N ILE A 392 -22.31 -3.21 -7.70
CA ILE A 392 -22.43 -1.87 -8.27
C ILE A 392 -21.05 -1.23 -8.44
N TRP A 393 -20.17 -1.35 -7.45
CA TRP A 393 -18.79 -0.85 -7.53
C TRP A 393 -17.99 -1.49 -8.65
N LEU A 394 -18.11 -2.81 -8.84
CA LEU A 394 -17.51 -3.47 -10.00
C LEU A 394 -18.05 -2.90 -11.31
N GLY A 395 -19.37 -2.65 -11.39
CA GLY A 395 -20.00 -1.96 -12.50
C GLY A 395 -19.40 -0.57 -12.74
N LEU A 396 -19.29 0.26 -11.72
CA LEU A 396 -18.65 1.58 -11.77
C LEU A 396 -17.20 1.49 -12.27
N GLY A 397 -16.41 0.52 -11.79
CA GLY A 397 -15.06 0.25 -12.26
C GLY A 397 -14.99 -0.03 -13.77
N ILE A 398 -15.96 -0.78 -14.30
CA ILE A 398 -16.08 -1.04 -15.76
C ILE A 398 -16.42 0.24 -16.52
N LEU A 399 -17.34 1.08 -16.01
CA LEU A 399 -17.67 2.35 -16.66
C LEU A 399 -16.44 3.26 -16.72
N ARG A 400 -15.72 3.38 -15.62
CA ARG A 400 -14.47 4.16 -15.54
C ARG A 400 -13.40 3.61 -16.49
N TYR A 401 -13.26 2.29 -16.59
CA TYR A 401 -12.34 1.66 -17.54
C TYR A 401 -12.73 1.98 -18.98
N THR A 402 -14.01 1.88 -19.31
CA THR A 402 -14.54 2.17 -20.65
C THR A 402 -14.31 3.64 -21.01
N GLU A 403 -14.53 4.56 -20.08
CA GLU A 403 -14.27 5.99 -20.28
C GLU A 403 -12.78 6.30 -20.44
N ALA A 404 -11.89 5.65 -19.67
CA ALA A 404 -10.45 5.89 -19.73
C ALA A 404 -9.81 5.38 -21.03
N THR A 405 -10.28 4.24 -21.52
CA THR A 405 -9.62 3.47 -22.59
C THR A 405 -10.38 3.48 -23.91
N SER A 406 -11.66 3.90 -23.89
CA SER A 406 -12.62 3.69 -24.98
C SER A 406 -12.89 2.21 -25.32
N ASP A 407 -12.34 1.25 -24.55
CA ASP A 407 -12.60 -0.17 -24.74
C ASP A 407 -13.96 -0.56 -24.15
N LYS A 408 -14.90 -0.94 -25.04
CA LYS A 408 -16.26 -1.38 -24.69
C LYS A 408 -16.36 -2.88 -24.43
N SER A 409 -15.25 -3.63 -24.42
CA SER A 409 -15.25 -5.10 -24.30
C SER A 409 -15.88 -5.61 -23.00
N TYR A 410 -15.94 -4.79 -21.95
CA TYR A 410 -16.56 -5.10 -20.67
C TYR A 410 -17.97 -4.51 -20.49
N LEU A 411 -18.50 -3.75 -21.45
CA LEU A 411 -19.81 -3.09 -21.31
C LEU A 411 -20.94 -4.10 -21.09
N ASN A 412 -20.92 -5.24 -21.80
CA ASN A 412 -21.87 -6.33 -21.58
C ASN A 412 -21.84 -6.89 -20.14
N LEU A 413 -20.67 -6.88 -19.48
CA LEU A 413 -20.54 -7.27 -18.08
C LEU A 413 -21.19 -6.22 -17.16
N ALA A 414 -20.99 -4.92 -17.43
CA ALA A 414 -21.67 -3.86 -16.69
C ALA A 414 -23.20 -3.93 -16.86
N GLU A 415 -23.71 -4.21 -18.07
CA GLU A 415 -25.16 -4.38 -18.28
C GLU A 415 -25.71 -5.62 -17.56
N ARG A 416 -24.94 -6.71 -17.44
CA ARG A 416 -25.32 -7.87 -16.62
C ARG A 416 -25.41 -7.51 -15.14
N ILE A 417 -24.46 -6.73 -14.63
CA ILE A 417 -24.50 -6.19 -13.26
C ILE A 417 -25.74 -5.30 -13.10
N ALA A 418 -26.03 -4.42 -14.05
CA ALA A 418 -27.22 -3.56 -14.03
C ALA A 418 -28.51 -4.37 -13.96
N LYS A 419 -28.64 -5.43 -14.75
CA LYS A 419 -29.80 -6.34 -14.70
C LYS A 419 -29.96 -7.00 -13.34
N PHE A 420 -28.86 -7.42 -12.71
CA PHE A 420 -28.88 -7.93 -11.34
C PHE A 420 -29.34 -6.87 -10.34
N VAL A 421 -28.79 -5.66 -10.40
CA VAL A 421 -29.16 -4.55 -9.50
C VAL A 421 -30.64 -4.15 -9.69
N LEU A 422 -31.12 -4.10 -10.95
CA LEU A 422 -32.53 -3.83 -11.26
C LEU A 422 -33.46 -4.91 -10.69
N SER A 423 -33.02 -6.18 -10.65
CA SER A 423 -33.80 -7.25 -10.02
C SER A 423 -33.96 -7.09 -8.51
N LEU A 424 -33.12 -6.26 -7.88
CA LEU A 424 -33.18 -5.90 -6.47
C LEU A 424 -33.95 -4.59 -6.21
N GLN A 425 -34.39 -3.88 -7.25
CA GLN A 425 -35.14 -2.64 -7.10
C GLN A 425 -36.60 -2.94 -6.72
N ASP A 426 -37.05 -2.43 -5.59
CA ASP A 426 -38.44 -2.57 -5.15
C ASP A 426 -39.40 -1.65 -5.93
N SER A 427 -40.70 -1.78 -5.67
CA SER A 427 -41.74 -0.95 -6.30
C SER A 427 -41.66 0.53 -5.91
N GLU A 428 -40.96 0.88 -4.83
CA GLU A 428 -40.74 2.25 -4.38
C GLU A 428 -39.42 2.83 -4.92
N GLY A 429 -38.66 2.06 -5.71
CA GLY A 429 -37.43 2.47 -6.37
C GLY A 429 -36.14 2.19 -5.60
N GLY A 430 -36.21 1.63 -4.39
CA GLY A 430 -35.05 1.35 -3.56
C GLY A 430 -34.37 0.03 -3.91
N ILE A 431 -33.04 0.02 -3.88
CA ILE A 431 -32.23 -1.18 -4.07
C ILE A 431 -32.09 -1.92 -2.74
N ILE A 432 -32.56 -3.17 -2.71
CA ILE A 432 -32.40 -4.08 -1.57
C ILE A 432 -30.93 -4.51 -1.46
N GLY A 433 -30.44 -4.73 -0.24
CA GLY A 433 -29.03 -5.06 0.04
C GLY A 433 -28.48 -6.27 -0.71
N GLY A 434 -29.34 -7.22 -1.10
CA GLY A 434 -29.00 -8.45 -1.81
C GLY A 434 -30.19 -9.42 -1.87
N PRO A 435 -30.08 -10.53 -2.62
CA PRO A 435 -31.20 -11.43 -2.89
C PRO A 435 -31.72 -12.22 -1.67
N LYS A 436 -30.96 -12.31 -0.57
CA LYS A 436 -31.34 -13.03 0.67
C LYS A 436 -31.61 -12.12 1.85
N VAL A 437 -31.69 -10.82 1.63
CA VAL A 437 -31.87 -9.84 2.70
C VAL A 437 -33.02 -8.91 2.35
N SER A 438 -33.62 -8.30 3.36
CA SER A 438 -34.71 -7.34 3.20
C SER A 438 -34.33 -5.91 3.59
N TRP A 439 -33.10 -5.70 4.04
CA TRP A 439 -32.60 -4.38 4.45
C TRP A 439 -32.19 -3.55 3.23
N TYR A 440 -32.19 -2.24 3.42
CA TYR A 440 -31.75 -1.25 2.44
C TYR A 440 -30.54 -0.50 3.00
N SER A 441 -29.64 -0.06 2.12
CA SER A 441 -28.53 0.82 2.49
C SER A 441 -28.58 2.09 1.65
N THR A 442 -28.49 3.24 2.31
CA THR A 442 -28.38 4.55 1.66
C THR A 442 -27.11 4.60 0.81
N GLU A 443 -25.98 4.05 1.29
CA GLU A 443 -24.74 3.95 0.52
C GLU A 443 -24.95 3.17 -0.78
N HIS A 444 -25.54 1.98 -0.71
CA HIS A 444 -25.80 1.16 -1.90
C HIS A 444 -26.73 1.86 -2.91
N ASN A 445 -27.69 2.66 -2.43
CA ASN A 445 -28.58 3.42 -3.30
C ASN A 445 -27.88 4.65 -3.91
N LEU A 446 -26.97 5.31 -3.17
CA LEU A 446 -26.11 6.34 -3.72
C LEU A 446 -25.16 5.78 -4.78
N ASP A 447 -24.60 4.58 -4.57
CA ASP A 447 -23.81 3.87 -5.58
C ASP A 447 -24.65 3.54 -6.82
N ALA A 448 -25.86 3.03 -6.62
CA ALA A 448 -26.78 2.68 -7.72
C ALA A 448 -27.16 3.90 -8.56
N TYR A 449 -27.42 5.04 -7.91
CA TYR A 449 -27.67 6.31 -8.60
C TYR A 449 -26.51 6.68 -9.53
N ALA A 450 -25.27 6.67 -9.01
CA ALA A 450 -24.07 6.98 -9.80
C ALA A 450 -23.86 5.97 -10.94
N PHE A 451 -24.10 4.69 -10.69
CA PHE A 451 -23.91 3.63 -11.67
C PHE A 451 -24.92 3.71 -12.82
N PHE A 452 -26.20 3.87 -12.52
CA PHE A 452 -27.23 4.02 -13.55
C PHE A 452 -27.05 5.31 -14.35
N LYS A 453 -26.67 6.42 -13.71
CA LYS A 453 -26.31 7.66 -14.39
C LYS A 453 -25.17 7.45 -15.39
N GLY A 454 -24.09 6.80 -14.97
CA GLY A 454 -22.95 6.50 -15.82
C GLY A 454 -23.30 5.54 -16.97
N LEU A 455 -24.11 4.52 -16.71
CA LEU A 455 -24.58 3.59 -17.74
C LEU A 455 -25.46 4.28 -18.79
N TYR A 456 -26.40 5.12 -18.35
CA TYR A 456 -27.22 5.90 -19.25
C TYR A 456 -26.35 6.77 -20.16
N LYS A 457 -25.36 7.46 -19.59
CA LYS A 457 -24.42 8.29 -20.36
C LYS A 457 -23.66 7.50 -21.44
N LEU A 458 -23.29 6.25 -21.17
CA LEU A 458 -22.51 5.43 -22.11
C LEU A 458 -23.35 4.67 -23.14
N THR A 459 -24.62 4.39 -22.82
CA THR A 459 -25.48 3.50 -23.62
C THR A 459 -26.71 4.19 -24.20
N GLU A 460 -27.09 5.35 -23.67
CA GLU A 460 -28.31 6.11 -23.99
C GLU A 460 -29.62 5.31 -23.78
N LYS A 461 -29.56 4.20 -23.04
CA LYS A 461 -30.74 3.36 -22.75
C LYS A 461 -31.60 3.99 -21.67
N SER A 462 -32.83 4.37 -22.02
CA SER A 462 -33.78 5.03 -21.12
C SER A 462 -34.12 4.22 -19.86
N GLU A 463 -34.00 2.89 -19.88
CA GLU A 463 -34.20 2.04 -18.71
C GLU A 463 -33.29 2.43 -17.53
N TYR A 464 -32.05 2.84 -17.79
CA TYR A 464 -31.10 3.24 -16.77
C TYR A 464 -31.40 4.64 -16.22
N LEU A 465 -31.83 5.57 -17.08
CA LEU A 465 -32.30 6.89 -16.63
C LEU A 465 -33.52 6.73 -15.70
N LEU A 466 -34.49 5.89 -16.09
CA LEU A 466 -35.66 5.62 -15.26
C LEU A 466 -35.29 4.95 -13.93
N ALA A 467 -34.33 4.02 -13.93
CA ALA A 467 -33.85 3.39 -12.71
C ALA A 467 -33.15 4.39 -11.79
N GLN A 468 -32.30 5.26 -12.33
CA GLN A 468 -31.65 6.34 -11.62
C GLN A 468 -32.67 7.27 -10.94
N GLU A 469 -33.71 7.72 -11.66
CA GLU A 469 -34.74 8.61 -11.11
C GLU A 469 -35.59 7.93 -10.01
N ARG A 470 -35.86 6.62 -10.15
CA ARG A 470 -36.51 5.84 -9.10
C ARG A 470 -35.66 5.77 -7.81
N VAL A 471 -34.36 5.48 -7.95
CA VAL A 471 -33.44 5.47 -6.80
C VAL A 471 -33.34 6.86 -6.16
N LYS A 472 -33.24 7.92 -6.96
CA LYS A 472 -33.20 9.31 -6.48
C LYS A 472 -34.46 9.68 -5.68
N THR A 473 -35.63 9.31 -6.19
CA THR A 473 -36.91 9.52 -5.50
C THR A 473 -36.95 8.78 -4.16
N TRP A 474 -36.46 7.54 -4.14
CA TRP A 474 -36.35 6.74 -2.93
C TRP A 474 -35.40 7.38 -1.90
N LEU A 475 -34.22 7.85 -2.32
CA LEU A 475 -33.26 8.55 -1.47
C LEU A 475 -33.90 9.77 -0.82
N LYS A 476 -34.55 10.65 -1.60
CA LYS A 476 -35.28 11.82 -1.08
C LYS A 476 -36.34 11.44 -0.04
N LYS A 477 -37.03 10.33 -0.23
CA LYS A 477 -38.12 9.89 0.65
C LYS A 477 -37.63 9.25 1.96
N TYR A 478 -36.56 8.44 1.91
CA TYR A 478 -36.19 7.56 3.02
C TYR A 478 -34.84 7.86 3.67
N SER A 479 -33.88 8.38 2.91
CA SER A 479 -32.54 8.64 3.43
C SER A 479 -32.46 10.00 4.12
N TYR A 480 -33.26 10.98 3.69
CA TYR A 480 -33.18 12.37 4.15
C TYR A 480 -34.54 12.84 4.69
N THR A 481 -34.69 12.86 6.01
CA THR A 481 -35.94 13.29 6.65
C THR A 481 -35.85 14.74 7.11
N LYS A 482 -36.79 15.60 6.67
CA LYS A 482 -36.83 17.05 6.98
C LYS A 482 -36.98 17.43 8.46
N LYS A 483 -37.29 16.48 9.36
CA LYS A 483 -37.71 16.83 10.73
C LYS A 483 -36.57 17.03 11.73
N ASP A 484 -35.46 16.33 11.55
CA ASP A 484 -34.22 16.49 12.31
C ASP A 484 -33.13 15.84 11.44
N ILE A 485 -32.00 16.50 11.22
CA ILE A 485 -30.92 15.98 10.36
C ILE A 485 -30.32 14.76 11.09
N PRO A 486 -30.61 13.54 10.63
CA PRO A 486 -29.54 12.73 10.05
C PRO A 486 -29.94 12.06 8.74
N ILE A 487 -28.90 11.75 7.95
CA ILE A 487 -29.02 10.81 6.85
C ILE A 487 -29.18 9.42 7.47
N ASN A 488 -30.30 8.76 7.18
CA ASN A 488 -30.53 7.41 7.64
C ASN A 488 -29.57 6.46 6.92
N ARG A 489 -28.99 5.50 7.66
CA ARG A 489 -28.16 4.44 7.07
C ARG A 489 -28.94 3.59 6.07
N GLY A 490 -30.25 3.49 6.24
CA GLY A 490 -31.17 2.86 5.28
C GLY A 490 -32.62 3.07 5.66
N LYS A 491 -33.54 2.55 4.83
CA LYS A 491 -34.99 2.60 5.11
C LYS A 491 -35.30 1.84 6.40
N GLY A 492 -35.82 2.56 7.39
CA GLY A 492 -36.10 2.03 8.72
C GLY A 492 -34.87 1.88 9.62
N ASP A 493 -33.72 2.44 9.23
CA ASP A 493 -32.47 2.38 9.99
C ASP A 493 -31.85 3.78 10.13
N SER A 494 -32.11 4.41 11.28
CA SER A 494 -31.59 5.73 11.64
C SER A 494 -30.19 5.70 12.26
N THR A 495 -29.45 4.57 12.15
CA THR A 495 -28.07 4.51 12.61
C THR A 495 -27.24 5.57 11.88
N ILE A 496 -26.41 6.31 12.61
CA ILE A 496 -25.47 7.27 12.01
C ILE A 496 -24.25 6.51 11.49
N ALA A 497 -24.03 6.57 10.18
CA ALA A 497 -22.90 5.98 9.48
C ALA A 497 -22.24 7.02 8.58
N THR A 498 -20.95 7.31 8.82
CA THR A 498 -20.22 8.41 8.19
C THR A 498 -20.14 8.34 6.67
N ASP A 499 -20.00 7.14 6.12
CA ASP A 499 -20.00 6.88 4.67
C ASP A 499 -21.20 7.52 3.97
N THR A 500 -22.41 7.45 4.54
CA THR A 500 -23.63 8.01 3.95
C THR A 500 -23.56 9.54 3.76
N TYR A 501 -22.82 10.25 4.62
CA TYR A 501 -22.62 11.69 4.52
C TYR A 501 -21.63 12.02 3.41
N ALA A 502 -20.47 11.34 3.38
CA ALA A 502 -19.48 11.51 2.34
C ALA A 502 -20.03 11.13 0.94
N TRP A 503 -20.80 10.03 0.85
CA TRP A 503 -21.35 9.52 -0.42
C TRP A 503 -22.45 10.39 -0.95
N SER A 504 -23.22 11.05 -0.09
CA SER A 504 -24.22 12.03 -0.52
C SER A 504 -23.56 13.13 -1.34
N ILE A 505 -22.45 13.68 -0.84
CA ILE A 505 -21.66 14.68 -1.56
C ILE A 505 -21.00 14.08 -2.80
N ALA A 506 -20.42 12.88 -2.71
CA ALA A 506 -19.66 12.28 -3.80
C ALA A 506 -20.51 11.79 -4.98
N SER A 507 -21.70 11.25 -4.72
CA SER A 507 -22.59 10.67 -5.74
C SER A 507 -23.55 11.70 -6.34
N LEU A 508 -24.23 12.49 -5.50
CA LEU A 508 -25.22 13.48 -5.95
C LEU A 508 -24.55 14.83 -6.30
N GLY A 509 -23.60 15.26 -5.46
CA GLY A 509 -23.01 16.60 -5.54
C GLY A 509 -23.89 17.69 -4.91
N ALA A 510 -23.30 18.85 -4.64
CA ALA A 510 -23.96 19.95 -3.94
C ALA A 510 -25.23 20.46 -4.65
N GLU A 511 -25.18 20.61 -5.98
CA GLU A 511 -26.30 21.15 -6.75
C GLU A 511 -27.51 20.21 -6.75
N GLU A 512 -27.29 18.91 -6.91
CA GLU A 512 -28.37 17.92 -6.87
C GLU A 512 -28.96 17.83 -5.46
N LEU A 513 -28.14 17.84 -4.41
CA LEU A 513 -28.61 17.85 -3.02
C LEU A 513 -29.52 19.05 -2.73
N ILE A 514 -29.10 20.26 -3.14
CA ILE A 514 -29.92 21.46 -2.99
C ILE A 514 -31.24 21.32 -3.76
N SER A 515 -31.23 20.74 -4.95
CA SER A 515 -32.46 20.48 -5.74
C SER A 515 -33.41 19.48 -5.06
N LEU A 516 -32.87 18.61 -4.21
CA LEU A 516 -33.62 17.67 -3.39
C LEU A 516 -34.03 18.27 -2.03
N GLU A 517 -33.79 19.57 -1.82
CA GLU A 517 -34.07 20.32 -0.59
C GLU A 517 -33.20 19.85 0.59
N MET A 518 -31.93 19.51 0.32
CA MET A 518 -30.94 19.10 1.30
C MET A 518 -29.76 20.07 1.29
N ASP A 519 -29.34 20.52 2.46
CA ASP A 519 -28.18 21.38 2.59
C ASP A 519 -26.89 20.54 2.69
N PRO A 520 -25.99 20.63 1.69
CA PRO A 520 -24.73 19.88 1.73
C PRO A 520 -23.75 20.37 2.82
N ASP A 521 -23.86 21.62 3.27
CA ASP A 521 -23.05 22.11 4.40
C ASP A 521 -23.51 21.45 5.70
N GLU A 522 -24.82 21.46 5.97
CA GLU A 522 -25.38 20.86 7.20
C GLU A 522 -25.10 19.35 7.29
N ILE A 523 -25.13 18.64 6.14
CA ILE A 523 -24.73 17.22 6.05
C ILE A 523 -23.30 17.01 6.56
N LEU A 524 -22.36 17.85 6.13
CA LEU A 524 -20.95 17.71 6.50
C LEU A 524 -20.66 18.21 7.91
N GLU A 525 -21.31 19.29 8.35
CA GLU A 525 -21.23 19.78 9.72
C GLU A 525 -21.72 18.70 10.69
N PHE A 526 -22.85 18.05 10.40
CA PHE A 526 -23.35 16.95 11.20
C PHE A 526 -22.34 15.79 11.30
N ALA A 527 -21.71 15.41 10.18
CA ALA A 527 -20.69 14.36 10.18
C ALA A 527 -19.46 14.75 11.01
N ILE A 528 -19.01 16.01 10.94
CA ILE A 528 -17.90 16.53 11.76
C ILE A 528 -18.24 16.47 13.25
N GLU A 529 -19.47 16.81 13.64
CA GLU A 529 -19.89 16.82 15.05
C GLU A 529 -20.08 15.41 15.61
N ASN A 530 -20.68 14.52 14.82
CA ASN A 530 -21.16 13.22 15.30
C ASN A 530 -20.22 12.05 15.00
N CYS A 531 -19.42 12.13 13.95
CA CYS A 531 -18.58 11.02 13.49
C CYS A 531 -17.09 11.22 13.73
N ARG A 532 -16.64 12.46 13.95
CA ARG A 532 -15.24 12.78 14.24
C ARG A 532 -14.80 12.16 15.57
N VAL A 533 -13.60 11.57 15.56
CA VAL A 533 -12.98 10.95 16.71
C VAL A 533 -11.47 11.22 16.73
N LYS A 534 -10.89 11.18 17.94
CA LYS A 534 -9.45 11.21 18.16
C LYS A 534 -9.03 9.91 18.84
N ASN A 535 -7.92 9.32 18.41
CA ASN A 535 -7.38 8.12 19.03
C ASN A 535 -5.85 8.11 18.99
N TYR A 536 -5.23 7.46 19.97
CA TYR A 536 -3.80 7.26 20.03
C TYR A 536 -3.40 6.01 19.25
N LEU A 537 -2.50 6.20 18.29
CA LEU A 537 -1.90 5.12 17.52
C LEU A 537 -0.57 4.72 18.15
N GLU A 538 -0.45 3.47 18.58
CA GLU A 538 0.78 2.92 19.13
C GLU A 538 1.79 2.64 18.01
N ARG A 539 2.97 3.25 18.09
CA ARG A 539 4.15 2.91 17.28
C ARG A 539 5.28 2.44 18.19
N GLU A 540 6.26 1.75 17.59
CA GLU A 540 7.37 1.09 18.29
C GLU A 540 8.02 1.99 19.38
N ASP A 541 8.14 3.30 19.11
CA ASP A 541 8.86 4.24 19.99
C ASP A 541 7.96 5.32 20.64
N LYS A 542 6.67 5.43 20.27
CA LYS A 542 5.78 6.54 20.72
C LYS A 542 4.29 6.29 20.47
N LYS A 543 3.44 7.00 21.21
CA LYS A 543 2.00 7.14 20.90
C LYS A 543 1.77 8.43 20.14
N ILE A 544 1.05 8.36 19.02
CA ILE A 544 0.71 9.51 18.19
C ILE A 544 -0.79 9.74 18.28
N LEU A 545 -1.21 10.94 18.67
CA LEU A 545 -2.61 11.33 18.58
C LEU A 545 -2.97 11.61 17.12
N VAL A 546 -4.01 10.94 16.64
CA VAL A 546 -4.56 11.11 15.29
C VAL A 546 -6.02 11.48 15.41
N GLU A 547 -6.49 12.29 14.48
CA GLU A 547 -7.91 12.65 14.32
C GLU A 547 -8.46 12.14 12.99
N GLY A 548 -9.70 11.69 12.98
CA GLY A 548 -10.38 11.25 11.77
C GLY A 548 -11.83 10.92 12.03
N PHE A 549 -12.39 10.04 11.22
CA PHE A 549 -13.80 9.68 11.26
C PHE A 549 -14.01 8.21 11.59
N ASP A 550 -15.02 7.94 12.41
CA ASP A 550 -15.42 6.61 12.83
C ASP A 550 -16.41 5.96 11.85
N PHE A 551 -16.60 4.65 11.96
CA PHE A 551 -17.68 3.91 11.31
C PHE A 551 -19.07 4.27 11.85
N ALA A 552 -19.30 4.06 13.15
CA ALA A 552 -20.63 4.21 13.76
C ALA A 552 -20.48 4.49 15.26
N ARG A 553 -19.89 5.65 15.60
CA ARG A 553 -19.52 6.03 16.98
C ARG A 553 -20.66 5.81 17.97
N ILE A 554 -21.85 6.29 17.64
CA ILE A 554 -23.01 6.33 18.56
C ILE A 554 -23.49 4.92 18.93
N ARG A 555 -23.40 3.96 18.02
CA ARG A 555 -23.80 2.57 18.28
C ARG A 555 -22.83 1.83 19.21
N HIS A 556 -21.58 2.31 19.31
CA HIS A 556 -20.50 1.60 20.00
C HIS A 556 -19.69 2.52 20.92
N LEU A 557 -20.34 3.42 21.65
CA LEU A 557 -19.70 4.26 22.68
C LEU A 557 -18.71 3.49 23.59
N PRO A 558 -18.97 2.24 24.03
CA PRO A 558 -18.06 1.51 24.91
C PRO A 558 -16.69 1.16 24.30
N ARG A 559 -16.57 1.07 22.95
CA ARG A 559 -15.29 0.73 22.30
C ARG A 559 -14.36 1.92 22.13
N GLY A 560 -14.83 3.13 22.46
CA GLY A 560 -14.17 4.37 22.12
C GLY A 560 -14.20 4.68 20.62
N GLY A 561 -13.58 5.79 20.23
CA GLY A 561 -13.48 6.20 18.83
C GLY A 561 -12.46 5.38 18.05
N VAL A 562 -12.84 4.84 16.90
CA VAL A 562 -11.98 4.08 15.99
C VAL A 562 -11.91 4.85 14.68
N ILE A 563 -10.72 5.29 14.29
CA ILE A 563 -10.54 6.03 13.04
C ILE A 563 -10.49 5.04 11.89
N SER A 564 -11.44 5.15 10.95
CA SER A 564 -11.40 4.45 9.66
C SER A 564 -10.55 5.26 8.68
N CYS A 565 -9.47 4.67 8.16
CA CYS A 565 -8.64 5.36 7.17
C CYS A 565 -9.41 5.56 5.86
N GLU A 566 -10.22 4.58 5.48
CA GLU A 566 -11.10 4.65 4.32
C GLU A 566 -12.09 5.81 4.47
N TRP A 567 -12.90 5.81 5.53
CA TRP A 567 -13.99 6.79 5.67
C TRP A 567 -13.48 8.20 5.96
N THR A 568 -12.32 8.32 6.59
CA THR A 568 -11.64 9.62 6.72
C THR A 568 -11.20 10.14 5.34
N ALA A 569 -10.68 9.28 4.46
CA ALA A 569 -10.31 9.68 3.10
C ALA A 569 -11.54 10.00 2.23
N GLN A 570 -12.66 9.29 2.44
CA GLN A 570 -13.95 9.61 1.85
C GLN A 570 -14.44 11.01 2.25
N MET A 571 -14.33 11.38 3.53
CA MET A 571 -14.64 12.74 3.99
C MET A 571 -13.71 13.79 3.38
N VAL A 572 -12.41 13.49 3.22
CA VAL A 572 -11.47 14.38 2.52
C VAL A 572 -11.95 14.66 1.10
N LEU A 573 -12.39 13.63 0.36
CA LEU A 573 -12.96 13.81 -0.99
C LEU A 573 -14.22 14.67 -0.96
N ALA A 574 -15.14 14.44 -0.02
CA ALA A 574 -16.34 15.26 0.12
C ALA A 574 -16.01 16.73 0.37
N PHE A 575 -15.03 17.02 1.24
CA PHE A 575 -14.54 18.38 1.47
C PHE A 575 -13.92 18.99 0.20
N GLN A 576 -13.16 18.23 -0.58
CA GLN A 576 -12.60 18.72 -1.85
C GLN A 576 -13.68 19.03 -2.90
N ILE A 577 -14.75 18.23 -2.94
CA ILE A 577 -15.91 18.47 -3.82
C ILE A 577 -16.60 19.78 -3.43
N MET A 578 -16.84 19.99 -2.13
CA MET A 578 -17.46 21.22 -1.61
C MET A 578 -16.56 22.45 -1.80
N ALA A 579 -15.25 22.31 -1.59
CA ALA A 579 -14.30 23.39 -1.87
C ALA A 579 -14.37 23.84 -3.33
N ASN A 580 -14.40 22.88 -4.26
CA ASN A 580 -14.54 23.15 -5.69
C ASN A 580 -15.88 23.76 -6.06
N TYR A 581 -16.98 23.29 -5.44
CA TYR A 581 -18.30 23.87 -5.63
C TYR A 581 -18.32 25.35 -5.24
N TYR A 582 -17.81 25.70 -4.06
CA TYR A 582 -17.75 27.09 -3.61
C TYR A 582 -16.74 27.94 -4.38
N GLN A 583 -15.66 27.34 -4.86
CA GLN A 583 -14.72 28.03 -5.75
C GLN A 583 -15.41 28.43 -7.06
N LYS A 584 -16.18 27.52 -7.67
CA LYS A 584 -16.97 27.81 -8.90
C LYS A 584 -18.03 28.89 -8.67
N LYS A 585 -18.59 28.98 -7.46
CA LYS A 585 -19.54 30.05 -7.07
C LYS A 585 -18.85 31.33 -6.60
N SER A 586 -17.51 31.43 -6.69
CA SER A 586 -16.69 32.56 -6.22
C SER A 586 -16.83 32.87 -4.72
N GLN A 587 -17.29 31.91 -3.91
CA GLN A 587 -17.40 32.03 -2.45
C GLN A 587 -16.10 31.58 -1.78
N LEU A 588 -15.04 32.39 -1.94
CA LEU A 588 -13.68 32.04 -1.51
C LEU A 588 -13.54 31.69 -0.01
N PRO A 589 -14.25 32.35 0.95
CA PRO A 589 -14.15 31.96 2.35
C PRO A 589 -14.60 30.52 2.62
N LYS A 590 -15.75 30.10 2.07
CA LYS A 590 -16.24 28.73 2.19
C LYS A 590 -15.35 27.74 1.45
N ALA A 591 -14.87 28.09 0.26
CA ALA A 591 -13.94 27.26 -0.50
C ALA A 591 -12.65 26.99 0.30
N ASN A 592 -12.07 28.03 0.91
CA ASN A 592 -10.87 27.92 1.74
C ASN A 592 -11.12 27.13 3.02
N TYR A 593 -12.29 27.25 3.64
CA TYR A 593 -12.68 26.47 4.81
C TYR A 593 -12.66 24.96 4.52
N TYR A 594 -13.38 24.52 3.49
CA TYR A 594 -13.41 23.11 3.09
C TYR A 594 -12.06 22.59 2.59
N GLN A 595 -11.32 23.42 1.85
CA GLN A 595 -9.96 23.08 1.43
C GLN A 595 -9.01 22.90 2.63
N GLY A 596 -9.21 23.68 3.70
CA GLY A 596 -8.52 23.55 4.98
C GLY A 596 -8.82 22.22 5.68
N LEU A 597 -10.11 21.86 5.77
CA LEU A 597 -10.54 20.56 6.32
C LEU A 597 -9.96 19.39 5.54
N ALA A 598 -10.02 19.43 4.20
CA ALA A 598 -9.43 18.39 3.35
C ALA A 598 -7.93 18.21 3.62
N ARG A 599 -7.17 19.32 3.68
CA ARG A 599 -5.72 19.27 3.97
C ARG A 599 -5.42 18.77 5.39
N HIS A 600 -6.25 19.13 6.37
CA HIS A 600 -6.11 18.68 7.75
C HIS A 600 -6.24 17.16 7.83
N TYR A 601 -7.37 16.61 7.39
CA TYR A 601 -7.64 15.18 7.52
C TYR A 601 -6.75 14.31 6.60
N LEU A 602 -6.31 14.84 5.45
CA LEU A 602 -5.29 14.15 4.65
C LEU A 602 -3.96 14.06 5.41
N SER A 603 -3.57 15.12 6.12
CA SER A 603 -2.38 15.11 6.97
C SER A 603 -2.53 14.18 8.18
N GLU A 604 -3.72 14.02 8.73
CA GLU A 604 -3.98 13.04 9.78
C GLU A 604 -3.85 11.60 9.27
N LEU A 605 -4.33 11.31 8.06
CA LEU A 605 -4.15 10.01 7.41
C LEU A 605 -2.67 9.67 7.20
N GLU A 606 -1.84 10.65 6.83
CA GLU A 606 -0.40 10.43 6.68
C GLU A 606 0.24 9.92 7.98
N LYS A 607 -0.21 10.40 9.15
CA LYS A 607 0.27 9.93 10.45
C LYS A 607 -0.05 8.45 10.69
N MET A 608 -1.00 7.88 9.96
CA MET A 608 -1.40 6.48 10.04
C MET A 608 -0.64 5.57 9.07
N ILE A 609 0.19 6.11 8.17
CA ILE A 609 0.94 5.32 7.18
C ILE A 609 1.87 4.32 7.87
N ILE A 610 1.71 3.04 7.56
CA ILE A 610 2.57 1.96 8.03
C ILE A 610 3.39 1.41 6.87
N SER A 611 4.49 0.74 7.18
CA SER A 611 5.26 0.01 6.18
C SER A 611 4.71 -1.41 6.03
N SER A 612 4.61 -1.86 4.79
CA SER A 612 4.19 -3.21 4.45
C SER A 612 5.03 -4.27 5.20
N PRO A 613 4.37 -5.27 5.82
CA PRO A 613 5.05 -6.30 6.60
C PRO A 613 5.62 -7.46 5.77
N SER A 614 5.15 -7.69 4.53
CA SER A 614 5.55 -8.88 3.75
C SER A 614 6.72 -8.61 2.78
N PRO A 615 7.39 -9.69 2.31
CA PRO A 615 8.37 -9.59 1.23
C PRO A 615 7.80 -9.01 -0.06
N THR A 616 6.53 -9.31 -0.39
CA THR A 616 5.86 -8.86 -1.63
C THR A 616 5.68 -7.33 -1.67
N GLY A 617 5.25 -6.74 -0.55
CA GLY A 617 5.08 -5.31 -0.47
C GLY A 617 6.39 -4.53 -0.29
N GLN A 618 7.50 -5.20 0.06
CA GLN A 618 8.85 -4.64 0.13
C GLN A 618 8.94 -3.41 1.04
N GLY A 619 8.17 -3.36 2.13
CA GLY A 619 8.25 -2.28 3.12
C GLY A 619 7.72 -0.93 2.63
N LYS A 620 7.05 -0.90 1.46
CA LYS A 620 6.40 0.29 0.93
C LYS A 620 5.29 0.78 1.86
N GLY A 621 5.03 2.09 1.82
CA GLY A 621 3.96 2.71 2.60
C GLY A 621 2.58 2.20 2.17
N CYS A 622 1.73 1.94 3.14
CA CYS A 622 0.32 1.58 2.98
C CYS A 622 -0.47 2.17 4.16
N LEU A 623 -1.80 2.21 4.06
CA LEU A 623 -2.65 2.55 5.20
C LEU A 623 -3.25 1.31 5.84
N PRO A 624 -3.41 1.30 7.18
CA PRO A 624 -4.22 0.29 7.84
C PRO A 624 -5.70 0.47 7.51
N TYR A 625 -6.51 -0.54 7.83
CA TYR A 625 -7.97 -0.41 7.71
C TYR A 625 -8.50 0.64 8.71
N ALA A 626 -8.04 0.56 9.96
CA ALA A 626 -8.47 1.44 11.03
C ALA A 626 -7.37 1.64 12.09
N SER A 627 -7.57 2.58 13.02
CA SER A 627 -6.68 2.82 14.16
C SER A 627 -6.61 1.68 15.17
N SER A 628 -7.58 0.77 15.15
CA SER A 628 -7.69 -0.33 16.12
C SER A 628 -7.97 -1.65 15.39
N SER A 629 -7.30 -2.71 15.84
CA SER A 629 -7.47 -4.06 15.30
C SER A 629 -8.60 -4.81 16.00
N SER A 630 -9.31 -5.67 15.26
CA SER A 630 -10.48 -6.42 15.77
C SER A 630 -11.53 -5.53 16.45
N ALA A 631 -11.72 -4.30 16.01
CA ALA A 631 -12.72 -3.39 16.53
C ALA A 631 -14.07 -3.62 15.84
N ASP A 632 -15.17 -3.56 16.57
CA ASP A 632 -16.52 -3.65 15.98
C ASP A 632 -16.82 -2.40 15.13
N THR A 633 -17.20 -2.59 13.88
CA THR A 633 -17.51 -1.46 12.98
C THR A 633 -18.93 -0.92 13.15
N GLY A 634 -19.83 -1.66 13.82
CA GLY A 634 -21.26 -1.37 13.87
C GLY A 634 -22.03 -1.66 12.59
N HIS A 635 -21.38 -2.29 11.63
CA HIS A 635 -21.94 -2.69 10.34
C HIS A 635 -22.01 -4.21 10.18
N GLY A 636 -21.77 -4.97 11.25
CA GLY A 636 -21.89 -6.43 11.27
C GLY A 636 -20.56 -7.18 11.06
N TRP A 637 -19.44 -6.47 10.92
CA TRP A 637 -18.10 -7.06 10.89
C TRP A 637 -17.13 -6.31 11.81
N ARG A 638 -15.94 -6.90 12.01
CA ARG A 638 -14.86 -6.31 12.80
C ARG A 638 -13.69 -5.91 11.90
N THR A 639 -12.93 -4.91 12.31
CA THR A 639 -11.69 -4.53 11.62
C THR A 639 -10.70 -5.71 11.59
N PRO A 640 -9.86 -5.83 10.56
CA PRO A 640 -8.89 -6.93 10.45
C PRO A 640 -8.02 -7.09 11.70
N GLN A 641 -7.70 -8.34 12.04
CA GLN A 641 -6.84 -8.64 13.18
C GLN A 641 -5.36 -8.50 12.82
N GLY A 642 -4.61 -7.75 13.64
CA GLY A 642 -3.16 -7.58 13.50
C GLY A 642 -2.71 -6.14 13.74
N LYS A 643 -1.43 -5.97 14.14
CA LYS A 643 -0.86 -4.65 14.43
C LYS A 643 -0.32 -3.91 13.21
N ARG A 644 -0.04 -4.64 12.11
CA ARG A 644 0.51 -4.11 10.85
C ARG A 644 -0.23 -4.73 9.67
N VAL A 645 -1.51 -4.40 9.53
CA VAL A 645 -2.32 -4.89 8.41
C VAL A 645 -2.48 -3.77 7.40
N CYS A 646 -1.93 -3.92 6.20
CA CYS A 646 -2.22 -2.97 5.11
C CYS A 646 -3.60 -3.27 4.52
N SER A 647 -4.37 -2.22 4.22
CA SER A 647 -5.71 -2.29 3.64
C SER A 647 -5.68 -1.74 2.21
N LEU A 648 -6.17 -2.53 1.25
CA LEU A 648 -6.31 -2.12 -0.14
C LEU A 648 -7.33 -0.97 -0.27
N ALA A 649 -8.48 -1.06 0.40
CA ALA A 649 -9.51 -0.02 0.37
C ALA A 649 -8.97 1.32 0.93
N SER A 650 -8.40 1.31 2.14
CA SER A 650 -7.85 2.53 2.76
C SER A 650 -6.76 3.17 1.92
N THR A 651 -5.86 2.35 1.38
CA THR A 651 -4.74 2.83 0.55
C THR A 651 -5.27 3.40 -0.78
N SER A 652 -6.27 2.77 -1.38
CA SER A 652 -6.91 3.25 -2.61
C SER A 652 -7.62 4.59 -2.39
N TYR A 653 -8.41 4.73 -1.33
CA TYR A 653 -9.10 5.98 -1.02
C TYR A 653 -8.15 7.11 -0.66
N TYR A 654 -7.03 6.84 0.01
CA TYR A 654 -6.02 7.86 0.23
C TYR A 654 -5.39 8.34 -1.10
N ILE A 655 -5.12 7.44 -2.04
CA ILE A 655 -4.69 7.81 -3.39
C ILE A 655 -5.74 8.69 -4.07
N PHE A 656 -7.03 8.32 -3.96
CA PHE A 656 -8.13 9.12 -4.50
C PHE A 656 -8.18 10.51 -3.87
N ALA A 657 -8.16 10.60 -2.55
CA ALA A 657 -8.17 11.86 -1.80
C ALA A 657 -6.95 12.73 -2.11
N TYR A 658 -5.76 12.13 -2.26
CA TYR A 658 -4.54 12.84 -2.62
C TYR A 658 -4.65 13.49 -4.01
N TYR A 659 -5.22 12.79 -4.99
CA TYR A 659 -5.41 13.30 -6.34
C TYR A 659 -6.72 14.08 -6.54
N GLY A 660 -7.60 14.13 -5.53
CA GLY A 660 -8.95 14.64 -5.69
C GLY A 660 -9.72 13.87 -6.77
N TYR A 661 -9.61 12.55 -6.80
CA TYR A 661 -10.34 11.71 -7.75
C TYR A 661 -11.64 11.20 -7.13
N ASN A 662 -12.78 11.55 -7.71
CA ASN A 662 -14.08 11.03 -7.29
C ASN A 662 -14.50 9.85 -8.18
N PRO A 663 -14.44 8.59 -7.70
CA PRO A 663 -14.83 7.42 -8.50
C PRO A 663 -16.32 7.39 -8.87
N LEU A 664 -17.19 8.07 -8.09
CA LEU A 664 -18.64 8.09 -8.27
C LEU A 664 -19.12 9.16 -9.27
N ALA A 665 -18.26 10.07 -9.74
CA ALA A 665 -18.65 11.16 -10.63
C ALA A 665 -18.38 10.84 -12.11
N PRO A 666 -19.38 10.39 -12.90
CA PRO A 666 -19.21 10.16 -14.34
C PRO A 666 -18.89 11.40 -15.16
N ASP A 667 -19.13 12.60 -14.62
CA ASP A 667 -19.08 13.85 -15.38
C ASP A 667 -17.74 14.59 -15.30
N LEU A 668 -16.87 14.21 -14.36
CA LEU A 668 -15.59 14.87 -14.17
C LEU A 668 -14.45 14.20 -14.96
N GLY A 669 -14.64 12.99 -15.48
CA GLY A 669 -13.56 12.19 -16.07
C GLY A 669 -12.40 11.97 -15.07
N PHE A 670 -11.24 11.54 -15.54
CA PHE A 670 -10.01 11.48 -14.72
C PHE A 670 -9.42 12.86 -14.40
N LYS A 671 -10.19 13.96 -14.52
CA LYS A 671 -9.71 15.28 -14.12
C LYS A 671 -9.62 15.33 -12.61
N LYS A 672 -8.39 15.48 -12.11
CA LYS A 672 -8.10 15.78 -10.70
C LYS A 672 -8.96 16.98 -10.25
N LEU A 673 -9.68 16.84 -9.15
CA LEU A 673 -10.37 17.95 -8.47
C LEU A 673 -9.30 18.90 -7.92
N SER A 674 -8.83 19.82 -8.77
CA SER A 674 -7.96 20.95 -8.44
C SER A 674 -6.86 20.64 -7.42
N SER A 675 -5.87 19.80 -7.77
CA SER A 675 -4.55 20.02 -7.18
C SER A 675 -3.95 21.23 -7.91
N SER A 676 -3.71 22.31 -7.17
CA SER A 676 -2.77 23.36 -7.58
C SER A 676 -1.39 22.73 -7.78
N GLU A 677 -1.15 22.13 -8.95
CA GLU A 677 0.19 22.03 -9.51
C GLU A 677 0.54 23.36 -10.17
#